data_AF-A0A964QH73-F1
#
_entry.id   AF-A0A964QH73-F1
#
_cell.length_a   1.000
_cell.length_b   1.000
_cell.length_c   1.000
_cell.angle_alpha   90.00
_cell.angle_beta   90.00
_cell.angle_gamma   90.00
#
_symmetry.space_group_name_H-M   'P 1'
#
loop_
_entity.id
_entity.type
_entity.pdbx_description
1 polymer ?
#
loop_
_entity_poly.entity_id
_entity_poly.type
_entity_poly.pdbx_seq_one_letter_code
_entity_poly.pdbx_strand_id
1 'polypeptide(L)'
;MTGGLCWAILLGVLLLTSGIGAAQDSFPYTLQWKHFTRTPATALALGDSLIYAGEGEGLVSALRLQDGTQVWQRRGYGPLRRPLILAGGQVLVADVWGRVELLEASAGVPLWSAQRQGWGEAGAVVEAGRCFLGSADGWLYALAAVDGKEAWRLYTGDSLPSKPWASQGQFYTAARSGQLLSLDLASGVRLGQADTQSPVVVGPVGAEDRLVVGCEDGYVRAYRRQSLASLWQQRLGAPLQTDPVWTQDRLVCLAGNGWVYGLEPSRGEVRWRFALEAKGAGPLALGPAGEVLVATDQGQILALEPRTGRLLWRQQILARGGLYLQAAGPWLFAGAVDGYLYAFRVPPPMPPTQEAAWENWQAVFARGAKTGYKHQTLRSDRFQETVGWHFLEEEVSWAGGFVRRRFELWTDLGYRPLAFVARRREEGQLLEVVGAWDGDQVRLEQHLGGQTVPRQVTTETGAVLAEVALLKLVREGRAQVGRQDSLRIFDPTSETTGTLYVDFEAGEGEALLLARLGSEPGGGDVLCWLDAQGRQVHRQVPLTGDEEARVDAARACAWGMPGPVKETYLDYPVPAPAKVERLVLELPSHLLGSLLVQDERQQVVEGMDGKVRLAVQRQEDRHRDAVRLPILKPELAPFLQPSLYIQSDDPRIRELAIELRGQERDAWQVVLRLQRWVYDRMTPGETAVRFKSTAEILAEMEGTCSEYTVLFISLCRAAGIPARACAGLVASPSGALIPHLWAEVYVGYWMSVDPSWDEIEVDAAHIQLSVGELAPQTLGRLNSPVGLFLIFADTLKLGEYFTGEARFLGEAEGLFAQAGQAERISADTLAQELYQQITHLPWNHRTAEAYLRQGRFQLQQGHPAEAAQLFSQLLIQGEDPEAQGIFYLARVAEQQGDNKGAVERLKQLVAKHPDHELADEALGRLAELGEQAGGCAQALPYYQRLSEDYSLSGWALVARSALERCRKQEAGEMDGSP
;
A
#
# COMPACT_ATOMS: atom_id res chain seq x y z
N MET A 1 -10.38 -58.45 -27.87
CA MET A 1 -10.05 -58.92 -26.52
C MET A 1 -9.62 -57.69 -25.73
N THR A 2 -10.57 -56.91 -25.19
CA THR A 2 -11.18 -57.04 -23.84
C THR A 2 -10.11 -56.89 -22.74
N GLY A 3 -10.14 -55.92 -21.83
CA GLY A 3 -11.09 -54.88 -21.46
C GLY A 3 -10.70 -54.31 -20.09
N GLY A 4 -11.29 -53.16 -19.71
CA GLY A 4 -11.25 -52.58 -18.35
C GLY A 4 -10.85 -51.08 -18.34
N LEU A 5 -11.75 -50.15 -18.68
CA LEU A 5 -12.66 -49.38 -17.79
C LEU A 5 -11.89 -48.33 -16.94
N CYS A 6 -11.88 -47.01 -17.23
CA CYS A 6 -12.93 -46.00 -17.47
C CYS A 6 -13.54 -45.42 -16.15
N TRP A 7 -13.72 -44.09 -16.15
CA TRP A 7 -14.48 -43.19 -15.24
C TRP A 7 -13.76 -42.46 -14.10
N ALA A 8 -13.42 -41.17 -14.32
CA ALA A 8 -13.71 -40.04 -13.41
C ALA A 8 -13.28 -38.68 -14.03
N ILE A 9 -13.84 -38.28 -15.18
CA ILE A 9 -13.88 -36.88 -15.64
C ILE A 9 -15.29 -36.66 -16.20
N LEU A 10 -16.19 -36.15 -15.35
CA LEU A 10 -17.44 -35.43 -15.66
C LEU A 10 -18.37 -35.49 -14.44
N LEU A 11 -18.40 -34.44 -13.63
CA LEU A 11 -19.60 -33.88 -12.99
C LEU A 11 -19.19 -32.72 -12.07
N GLY A 12 -19.41 -31.50 -12.56
CA GLY A 12 -19.25 -30.26 -11.82
C GLY A 12 -20.00 -29.09 -12.46
N VAL A 13 -21.07 -29.39 -13.22
CA VAL A 13 -22.14 -28.44 -13.55
C VAL A 13 -23.36 -28.87 -12.74
N LEU A 14 -24.01 -27.90 -12.09
CA LEU A 14 -25.26 -27.99 -11.33
C LEU A 14 -25.21 -28.68 -9.96
N LEU A 15 -24.76 -27.92 -8.95
CA LEU A 15 -25.49 -27.84 -7.68
C LEU A 15 -25.89 -26.40 -7.42
N LEU A 16 -27.07 -26.06 -7.92
CA LEU A 16 -27.98 -25.11 -7.30
C LEU A 16 -28.31 -25.61 -5.89
N THR A 17 -27.60 -25.12 -4.90
CA THR A 17 -28.12 -24.88 -3.55
C THR A 17 -27.86 -23.41 -3.27
N SER A 18 -28.77 -22.50 -3.63
CA SER A 18 -29.79 -21.98 -2.70
C SER A 18 -29.40 -22.11 -1.21
N GLY A 19 -28.21 -21.64 -0.86
CA GLY A 19 -27.93 -21.11 0.47
C GLY A 19 -28.57 -19.73 0.59
N ILE A 20 -29.66 -19.66 1.34
CA ILE A 20 -30.38 -18.42 1.66
C ILE A 20 -29.39 -17.41 2.25
N GLY A 21 -29.14 -16.33 1.51
CA GLY A 21 -28.51 -15.10 1.97
C GLY A 21 -29.39 -13.93 1.50
N ALA A 22 -29.99 -13.23 2.46
CA ALA A 22 -31.02 -12.22 2.25
C ALA A 22 -30.56 -11.01 1.41
N ALA A 23 -31.48 -10.51 0.58
CA ALA A 23 -31.50 -9.19 -0.07
C ALA A 23 -30.21 -8.77 -0.81
N GLN A 24 -30.08 -9.16 -2.07
CA GLN A 24 -29.16 -8.52 -3.00
C GLN A 24 -29.82 -7.23 -3.52
N ASP A 25 -29.87 -6.21 -2.66
CA ASP A 25 -30.27 -4.87 -3.01
C ASP A 25 -29.02 -4.10 -3.51
N SER A 26 -29.05 -3.66 -4.76
CA SER A 26 -27.91 -3.07 -5.49
C SER A 26 -27.39 -1.79 -4.82
N PHE A 27 -26.09 -1.69 -4.60
CA PHE A 27 -25.43 -0.47 -4.13
C PHE A 27 -25.74 0.70 -5.10
N PRO A 28 -26.41 1.77 -4.66
CA PRO A 28 -27.00 2.77 -5.56
C PRO A 28 -26.01 3.87 -5.97
N TYR A 29 -24.72 3.73 -5.65
CA TYR A 29 -23.70 4.74 -5.94
C TYR A 29 -22.65 4.23 -6.92
N THR A 30 -22.03 5.19 -7.59
CA THR A 30 -20.95 4.98 -8.55
C THR A 30 -19.69 5.69 -8.05
N LEU A 31 -18.54 5.03 -8.10
CA LEU A 31 -17.28 5.65 -7.72
C LEU A 31 -16.92 6.72 -8.76
N GLN A 32 -16.72 7.95 -8.31
CA GLN A 32 -16.36 9.08 -9.17
C GLN A 32 -14.87 9.35 -9.18
N TRP A 33 -14.23 9.21 -8.01
CA TRP A 33 -12.79 9.29 -7.83
C TRP A 33 -12.44 8.71 -6.46
N LYS A 34 -11.16 8.35 -6.29
CA LYS A 34 -10.56 8.14 -4.96
C LYS A 34 -9.25 8.93 -4.92
N HIS A 35 -8.90 9.45 -3.75
CA HIS A 35 -7.73 10.29 -3.54
C HIS A 35 -6.90 9.71 -2.40
N PHE A 36 -5.60 9.55 -2.59
CA PHE A 36 -4.72 9.04 -1.56
C PHE A 36 -4.42 10.10 -0.49
N THR A 37 -4.88 9.87 0.72
CA THR A 37 -4.74 10.72 1.91
C THR A 37 -3.75 10.13 2.94
N ARG A 38 -3.02 9.04 2.63
CA ARG A 38 -2.06 8.28 3.50
C ARG A 38 -2.66 7.64 4.74
N THR A 39 -3.44 8.39 5.49
CA THR A 39 -4.23 7.97 6.62
C THR A 39 -5.71 8.21 6.33
N PRO A 40 -6.63 7.55 7.04
CA PRO A 40 -8.05 7.83 6.90
C PRO A 40 -8.36 9.31 7.07
N ALA A 41 -9.06 9.89 6.10
CA ALA A 41 -9.69 11.18 6.28
C ALA A 41 -10.85 11.04 7.28
N THR A 42 -10.61 11.44 8.54
CA THR A 42 -11.58 11.34 9.64
C THR A 42 -12.34 12.63 9.89
N ALA A 43 -11.96 13.71 9.22
CA ALA A 43 -12.62 15.01 9.35
C ALA A 43 -12.95 15.54 7.95
N LEU A 44 -14.23 15.53 7.58
CA LEU A 44 -14.66 15.94 6.25
C LEU A 44 -15.60 17.15 6.34
N ALA A 45 -15.51 18.07 5.38
CA ALA A 45 -16.47 19.15 5.19
C ALA A 45 -16.73 19.36 3.71
N LEU A 46 -18.01 19.50 3.33
CA LEU A 46 -18.41 19.67 1.94
C LEU A 46 -18.82 21.12 1.66
N GLY A 47 -18.24 21.71 0.61
CA GLY A 47 -18.72 22.92 -0.03
C GLY A 47 -19.28 22.67 -1.42
N ASP A 48 -19.70 23.73 -2.09
CA ASP A 48 -20.39 23.62 -3.40
C ASP A 48 -19.51 23.01 -4.50
N SER A 49 -18.20 23.28 -4.47
CA SER A 49 -17.24 22.82 -5.48
C SER A 49 -16.02 22.09 -4.93
N LEU A 50 -15.80 22.15 -3.61
CA LEU A 50 -14.65 21.59 -2.93
C LEU A 50 -15.09 20.72 -1.75
N ILE A 51 -14.33 19.68 -1.46
CA ILE A 51 -14.38 18.93 -0.21
C ILE A 51 -13.07 19.18 0.56
N TYR A 52 -13.19 19.40 1.86
CA TYR A 52 -12.06 19.57 2.76
C TYR A 52 -11.90 18.30 3.57
N ALA A 53 -10.69 17.77 3.59
CA ALA A 53 -10.34 16.55 4.29
C ALA A 53 -9.23 16.83 5.30
N GLY A 54 -9.47 16.44 6.54
CA GLY A 54 -8.51 16.40 7.63
C GLY A 54 -8.09 14.97 7.88
N GLU A 55 -6.78 14.76 7.86
CA GLU A 55 -6.11 13.47 7.96
C GLU A 55 -5.55 13.24 9.37
N GLY A 56 -5.26 11.99 9.71
CA GLY A 56 -4.83 11.59 11.06
C GLY A 56 -3.52 12.26 11.51
N GLU A 57 -2.62 12.55 10.57
CA GLU A 57 -1.31 13.17 10.82
C GLU A 57 -1.34 14.72 10.76
N GLY A 58 -2.54 15.32 10.80
CA GLY A 58 -2.68 16.78 10.81
C GLY A 58 -2.35 17.45 9.48
N LEU A 59 -2.60 16.73 8.38
CA LEU A 59 -2.73 17.32 7.05
C LEU A 59 -4.19 17.74 6.82
N VAL A 60 -4.38 18.94 6.27
CA VAL A 60 -5.68 19.41 5.79
C VAL A 60 -5.56 19.72 4.31
N SER A 61 -6.42 19.12 3.51
CA SER A 61 -6.42 19.22 2.05
C SER A 61 -7.78 19.67 1.54
N ALA A 62 -7.79 20.50 0.48
CA ALA A 62 -9.00 20.79 -0.28
C ALA A 62 -8.93 20.12 -1.65
N LEU A 63 -9.93 19.33 -1.95
CA LEU A 63 -10.05 18.58 -3.19
C LEU A 63 -11.25 19.09 -3.98
N ARG A 64 -11.14 19.15 -5.31
CA ARG A 64 -12.30 19.42 -6.17
C ARG A 64 -13.29 18.29 -6.08
N LEU A 65 -14.54 18.64 -5.87
CA LEU A 65 -15.64 17.69 -5.74
C LEU A 65 -15.83 16.82 -6.99
N GLN A 66 -15.54 17.37 -8.18
CA GLN A 66 -15.81 16.72 -9.46
C GLN A 66 -14.84 15.59 -9.79
N ASP A 67 -13.57 15.73 -9.41
CA ASP A 67 -12.49 14.86 -9.88
C ASP A 67 -11.44 14.50 -8.82
N GLY A 68 -11.57 15.00 -7.59
CA GLY A 68 -10.63 14.72 -6.50
C GLY A 68 -9.27 15.41 -6.66
N THR A 69 -9.12 16.35 -7.61
CA THR A 69 -7.87 17.11 -7.78
C THR A 69 -7.60 17.98 -6.54
N GLN A 70 -6.38 17.90 -6.00
CA GLN A 70 -5.98 18.75 -4.88
C GLN A 70 -5.81 20.20 -5.35
N VAL A 71 -6.50 21.12 -4.67
CA VAL A 71 -6.39 22.57 -4.90
C VAL A 71 -5.32 23.18 -4.00
N TRP A 72 -5.34 22.82 -2.72
CA TRP A 72 -4.35 23.25 -1.74
C TRP A 72 -4.23 22.20 -0.62
N GLN A 73 -3.10 22.24 0.09
CA GLN A 73 -2.86 21.44 1.29
C GLN A 73 -2.13 22.27 2.37
N ARG A 74 -2.32 21.91 3.64
CA ARG A 74 -1.74 22.58 4.81
C ARG A 74 -1.28 21.53 5.83
N ARG A 75 -0.02 21.63 6.26
CA ARG A 75 0.61 20.74 7.25
C ARG A 75 0.80 21.40 8.61
N GLY A 76 1.12 20.59 9.61
CA GLY A 76 1.53 21.02 10.94
C GLY A 76 0.37 21.24 11.90
N TYR A 77 -0.77 20.60 11.65
CA TYR A 77 -1.81 20.44 12.67
C TYR A 77 -1.53 19.19 13.51
N GLY A 78 -2.15 19.13 14.68
CA GLY A 78 -2.31 17.87 15.41
C GLY A 78 -3.41 17.00 14.79
N PRO A 79 -3.58 15.76 15.28
CA PRO A 79 -4.67 14.88 14.85
C PRO A 79 -6.05 15.56 14.88
N LEU A 80 -6.83 15.37 13.82
CA LEU A 80 -8.16 15.97 13.65
C LEU A 80 -9.26 14.94 13.99
N ARG A 81 -9.73 14.95 15.24
CA ARG A 81 -10.74 13.99 15.74
C ARG A 81 -12.20 14.39 15.47
N ARG A 82 -12.44 15.59 14.96
CA ARG A 82 -13.79 16.13 14.67
C ARG A 82 -13.85 16.66 13.24
N PRO A 83 -15.04 16.64 12.59
CA PRO A 83 -15.21 17.22 11.27
C PRO A 83 -14.76 18.67 11.18
N LEU A 84 -14.19 19.03 10.03
CA LEU A 84 -13.95 20.42 9.66
C LEU A 84 -15.28 21.15 9.55
N ILE A 85 -15.30 22.47 9.77
CA ILE A 85 -16.54 23.26 9.70
C ILE A 85 -16.43 24.26 8.57
N LEU A 86 -17.33 24.15 7.60
CA LEU A 86 -17.46 25.10 6.51
C LEU A 86 -18.61 26.07 6.80
N ALA A 87 -18.33 27.37 6.76
CA ALA A 87 -19.35 28.41 6.84
C ALA A 87 -18.93 29.64 6.01
N GLY A 88 -19.83 30.14 5.15
CA GLY A 88 -19.61 31.41 4.44
C GLY A 88 -18.34 31.49 3.59
N GLY A 89 -17.88 30.38 3.00
CA GLY A 89 -16.64 30.34 2.22
C GLY A 89 -15.36 30.28 3.08
N GLN A 90 -15.49 29.91 4.35
CA GLN A 90 -14.38 29.78 5.29
C GLN A 90 -14.40 28.39 5.93
N VAL A 91 -13.21 27.81 6.17
CA VAL A 91 -13.05 26.52 6.82
C VAL A 91 -12.39 26.72 8.17
N LEU A 92 -13.07 26.31 9.25
CA LEU A 92 -12.50 26.30 10.58
C LEU A 92 -11.83 24.94 10.84
N VAL A 93 -10.54 25.00 11.18
CA VAL A 93 -9.71 23.87 11.58
C VAL A 93 -9.40 23.99 13.06
N ALA A 94 -9.59 22.90 13.79
CA ALA A 94 -9.38 22.79 15.22
C ALA A 94 -8.66 21.48 15.51
N ASP A 95 -7.42 21.55 16.01
CA ASP A 95 -6.65 20.36 16.34
C ASP A 95 -6.58 20.07 17.84
N VAL A 96 -6.16 18.86 18.18
CA VAL A 96 -6.01 18.38 19.56
C VAL A 96 -4.86 19.03 20.33
N TRP A 97 -4.03 19.85 19.67
CA TRP A 97 -2.96 20.60 20.33
C TRP A 97 -3.39 22.03 20.69
N GLY A 98 -4.61 22.43 20.36
CA GLY A 98 -5.12 23.76 20.69
C GLY A 98 -4.92 24.81 19.63
N ARG A 99 -4.51 24.42 18.42
CA ARG A 99 -4.43 25.34 17.29
C ARG A 99 -5.80 25.49 16.65
N VAL A 100 -6.26 26.74 16.55
CA VAL A 100 -7.52 27.13 15.90
C VAL A 100 -7.19 28.01 14.71
N GLU A 101 -7.65 27.65 13.53
CA GLU A 101 -7.48 28.49 12.35
C GLU A 101 -8.75 28.59 11.54
N LEU A 102 -9.05 29.81 11.08
CA LEU A 102 -10.05 30.03 10.07
C LEU A 102 -9.34 30.30 8.75
N LEU A 103 -9.62 29.46 7.77
CA LEU A 103 -8.99 29.49 6.46
C LEU A 103 -9.97 30.04 5.42
N GLU A 104 -9.44 30.77 4.44
CA GLU A 104 -10.15 31.03 3.20
C GLU A 104 -10.30 29.70 2.45
N ALA A 105 -11.54 29.29 2.17
CA ALA A 105 -11.81 27.95 1.69
C ALA A 105 -11.26 27.68 0.27
N SER A 106 -11.20 28.70 -0.58
CA SER A 106 -10.66 28.63 -1.95
C SER A 106 -9.14 28.43 -2.00
N ALA A 107 -8.40 28.96 -1.03
CA ALA A 107 -6.94 29.09 -1.10
C ALA A 107 -6.17 28.45 0.07
N GLY A 108 -6.84 28.09 1.16
CA GLY A 108 -6.20 27.54 2.36
C GLY A 108 -5.34 28.55 3.13
N VAL A 109 -5.47 29.83 2.79
CA VAL A 109 -4.74 30.94 3.42
C VAL A 109 -5.40 31.24 4.77
N PRO A 110 -4.64 31.35 5.88
CA PRO A 110 -5.21 31.65 7.17
C PRO A 110 -5.70 33.10 7.20
N LEU A 111 -6.98 33.29 7.50
CA LEU A 111 -7.56 34.60 7.80
C LEU A 111 -7.14 35.05 9.20
N TRP A 112 -7.11 34.11 10.15
CA TRP A 112 -6.54 34.29 11.48
C TRP A 112 -6.14 32.93 12.09
N SER A 113 -5.30 32.98 13.12
CA SER A 113 -4.85 31.82 13.89
C SER A 113 -4.84 32.15 15.37
N ALA A 114 -5.20 31.18 16.22
CA ALA A 114 -5.18 31.30 17.67
C ALA A 114 -4.64 30.02 18.31
N GLN A 115 -3.78 30.15 19.33
CA GLN A 115 -3.31 29.05 20.16
C GLN A 115 -4.03 29.09 21.51
N ARG A 116 -4.60 27.97 21.94
CA ARG A 116 -5.28 27.83 23.24
C ARG A 116 -4.72 26.63 23.99
N GLN A 117 -4.53 26.77 25.30
CA GLN A 117 -4.16 25.63 26.13
C GLN A 117 -5.39 24.75 26.38
N GLY A 118 -5.19 23.43 26.46
CA GLY A 118 -6.21 22.51 26.94
C GLY A 118 -7.26 22.07 25.91
N TRP A 119 -7.05 22.31 24.61
CA TRP A 119 -8.00 21.86 23.61
C TRP A 119 -7.88 20.36 23.33
N GLY A 120 -8.50 19.55 24.19
CA GLY A 120 -8.72 18.13 23.95
C GLY A 120 -10.11 17.88 23.38
N GLU A 121 -10.21 17.02 22.36
CA GLU A 121 -11.41 16.30 21.83
C GLU A 121 -12.74 17.04 21.56
N ALA A 122 -12.84 18.33 21.89
CA ALA A 122 -14.08 19.08 21.94
C ALA A 122 -14.45 19.67 20.57
N GLY A 123 -15.74 19.69 20.28
CA GLY A 123 -16.26 20.10 18.97
C GLY A 123 -16.40 21.62 18.81
N ALA A 124 -16.45 22.07 17.56
CA ALA A 124 -16.66 23.46 17.20
C ALA A 124 -17.98 23.64 16.41
N VAL A 125 -18.50 24.87 16.35
CA VAL A 125 -19.59 25.26 15.43
C VAL A 125 -19.42 26.71 15.01
N VAL A 126 -19.76 27.04 13.76
CA VAL A 126 -19.76 28.43 13.26
C VAL A 126 -21.19 28.86 12.98
N GLU A 127 -21.65 29.91 13.65
CA GLU A 127 -23.03 30.40 13.53
C GLU A 127 -23.07 31.92 13.73
N ALA A 128 -23.85 32.63 12.92
CA ALA A 128 -24.07 34.08 13.03
C ALA A 128 -22.78 34.92 13.16
N GLY A 129 -21.74 34.57 12.41
CA GLY A 129 -20.45 35.27 12.40
C GLY A 129 -19.56 35.01 13.62
N ARG A 130 -19.82 33.95 14.39
CA ARG A 130 -18.98 33.52 15.52
C ARG A 130 -18.61 32.05 15.41
N CYS A 131 -17.41 31.72 15.89
CA CYS A 131 -16.89 30.36 16.05
C CYS A 131 -16.98 29.98 17.53
N PHE A 132 -17.74 28.95 17.86
CA PHE A 132 -17.89 28.46 19.23
C PHE A 132 -17.08 27.19 19.42
N LEU A 133 -16.30 27.15 20.50
CA LEU A 133 -15.28 26.13 20.74
C LEU A 133 -15.42 25.64 22.18
N GLY A 134 -15.85 24.39 22.35
CA GLY A 134 -15.74 23.73 23.65
C GLY A 134 -14.31 23.27 23.87
N SER A 135 -13.87 23.08 25.12
CA SER A 135 -12.53 22.63 25.46
C SER A 135 -12.55 21.54 26.54
N ALA A 136 -11.54 20.66 26.55
CA ALA A 136 -11.42 19.58 27.53
C ALA A 136 -11.17 20.10 28.95
N ASP A 137 -10.62 21.29 29.09
CA ASP A 137 -10.47 21.96 30.38
C ASP A 137 -11.77 22.59 30.92
N GLY A 138 -12.89 22.47 30.20
CA GLY A 138 -14.21 22.94 30.61
C GLY A 138 -14.51 24.40 30.27
N TRP A 139 -13.72 25.01 29.38
CA TRP A 139 -14.05 26.31 28.82
C TRP A 139 -14.83 26.20 27.52
N LEU A 140 -15.82 27.07 27.36
CA LEU A 140 -16.48 27.36 26.10
C LEU A 140 -16.09 28.77 25.64
N TYR A 141 -15.55 28.87 24.43
CA TYR A 141 -15.13 30.13 23.83
C TYR A 141 -16.07 30.50 22.68
N ALA A 142 -16.39 31.78 22.55
CA ALA A 142 -16.97 32.34 21.34
C ALA A 142 -15.99 33.34 20.73
N LEU A 143 -15.50 33.03 19.54
CA LEU A 143 -14.59 33.87 18.78
C LEU A 143 -15.35 34.57 17.66
N ALA A 144 -15.03 35.83 17.39
CA ALA A 144 -15.52 36.51 16.21
C ALA A 144 -14.92 35.85 14.96
N ALA A 145 -15.74 35.47 13.99
CA ALA A 145 -15.25 34.82 12.77
C ALA A 145 -14.35 35.75 11.93
N VAL A 146 -14.51 37.06 12.07
CA VAL A 146 -13.75 38.05 11.30
C VAL A 146 -12.27 38.14 11.67
N ASP A 147 -11.92 37.99 12.95
CA ASP A 147 -10.56 38.22 13.44
C ASP A 147 -10.09 37.24 14.53
N GLY A 148 -10.91 36.25 14.89
CA GLY A 148 -10.60 35.24 15.90
C GLY A 148 -10.57 35.78 17.33
N LYS A 149 -10.92 37.04 17.57
CA LYS A 149 -10.91 37.61 18.92
C LYS A 149 -12.04 37.03 19.76
N GLU A 150 -11.74 36.81 21.02
CA GLU A 150 -12.71 36.34 22.00
C GLU A 150 -13.81 37.40 22.20
N ALA A 151 -15.04 37.05 21.81
CA ALA A 151 -16.23 37.85 22.11
C ALA A 151 -16.67 37.60 23.55
N TRP A 152 -16.68 36.34 23.97
CA TRP A 152 -16.94 35.91 25.34
C TRP A 152 -16.38 34.51 25.58
N ARG A 153 -16.23 34.15 26.86
CA ARG A 153 -15.94 32.78 27.31
C ARG A 153 -16.77 32.44 28.55
N LEU A 154 -17.07 31.16 28.72
CA LEU A 154 -17.80 30.63 29.86
C LEU A 154 -17.12 29.38 30.39
N TYR A 155 -16.89 29.31 31.69
CA TYR A 155 -16.45 28.08 32.35
C TYR A 155 -17.66 27.21 32.69
N THR A 156 -17.71 25.99 32.16
CA THR A 156 -18.82 25.05 32.36
C THR A 156 -18.62 24.14 33.58
N GLY A 157 -17.46 24.23 34.24
CA GLY A 157 -17.15 23.48 35.47
C GLY A 157 -16.58 22.08 35.26
N ASP A 158 -16.65 21.55 34.04
CA ASP A 158 -16.08 20.26 33.64
C ASP A 158 -15.92 20.26 32.10
N SER A 159 -15.11 19.33 31.61
CA SER A 159 -14.82 19.05 30.20
C SER A 159 -16.07 19.00 29.33
N LEU A 160 -15.93 19.47 28.09
CA LEU A 160 -16.99 19.45 27.07
C LEU A 160 -16.70 18.33 26.06
N PRO A 161 -17.23 17.11 26.25
CA PRO A 161 -16.85 15.93 25.48
C PRO A 161 -17.49 15.89 24.09
N SER A 162 -18.36 16.84 23.75
CA SER A 162 -19.20 16.81 22.57
C SER A 162 -19.28 18.17 21.88
N LYS A 163 -19.71 18.16 20.62
CA LYS A 163 -19.94 19.40 19.88
C LYS A 163 -21.16 20.13 20.44
N PRO A 164 -21.11 21.45 20.57
CA PRO A 164 -22.29 22.22 20.89
C PRO A 164 -23.27 22.30 19.71
N TRP A 165 -24.51 22.67 19.99
CA TRP A 165 -25.54 22.89 18.99
C TRP A 165 -26.12 24.30 19.10
N ALA A 166 -26.27 24.99 17.97
CA ALA A 166 -26.75 26.37 17.92
C ALA A 166 -28.00 26.47 17.04
N SER A 167 -28.99 27.26 17.48
CA SER A 167 -30.20 27.53 16.68
C SER A 167 -30.97 28.72 17.21
N GLN A 168 -31.48 29.56 16.30
CA GLN A 168 -32.37 30.70 16.61
C GLN A 168 -31.81 31.64 17.71
N GLY A 169 -30.52 31.96 17.64
CA GLY A 169 -29.87 32.86 18.61
C GLY A 169 -29.62 32.25 19.99
N GLN A 170 -29.86 30.95 20.17
CA GLN A 170 -29.46 30.22 21.37
C GLN A 170 -28.40 29.17 21.04
N PHE A 171 -27.61 28.85 22.06
CA PHE A 171 -26.49 27.92 21.99
C PHE A 171 -26.62 26.89 23.12
N TYR A 172 -26.39 25.62 22.82
CA TYR A 172 -26.56 24.50 23.74
C TYR A 172 -25.27 23.69 23.84
N THR A 173 -24.88 23.36 25.05
CA THR A 173 -23.69 22.53 25.33
C THR A 173 -23.92 21.66 26.55
N ALA A 174 -23.21 20.54 26.64
CA ALA A 174 -23.27 19.64 27.78
C ALA A 174 -21.88 19.34 28.30
N ALA A 175 -21.70 19.48 29.62
CA ALA A 175 -20.48 19.10 30.30
C ALA A 175 -20.49 17.60 30.65
N ARG A 176 -19.30 17.01 30.75
CA ARG A 176 -19.11 15.60 31.15
C ARG A 176 -19.68 15.32 32.54
N SER A 177 -19.80 16.32 33.39
CA SER A 177 -20.47 16.22 34.70
C SER A 177 -21.97 15.92 34.62
N GLY A 178 -22.58 16.03 33.44
CA GLY A 178 -24.02 15.88 33.22
C GLY A 178 -24.79 17.21 33.24
N GLN A 179 -24.11 18.35 33.23
CA GLN A 179 -24.77 19.65 33.15
C GLN A 179 -25.05 20.03 31.70
N LEU A 180 -26.33 20.07 31.31
CA LEU A 180 -26.79 20.61 30.04
C LEU A 180 -27.11 22.10 30.19
N LEU A 181 -26.55 22.94 29.33
CA LEU A 181 -26.65 24.40 29.37
C LEU A 181 -27.31 24.94 28.11
N SER A 182 -28.12 25.99 28.29
CA SER A 182 -28.62 26.87 27.23
C SER A 182 -28.08 28.27 27.47
N LEU A 183 -27.49 28.86 26.44
CA LEU A 183 -26.83 30.16 26.47
C LEU A 183 -27.37 31.06 25.37
N ASP A 184 -27.36 32.36 25.60
CA ASP A 184 -27.57 33.35 24.55
C ASP A 184 -26.35 33.34 23.62
N LEU A 185 -26.61 33.19 22.32
CA LEU A 185 -25.55 33.03 21.32
C LEU A 185 -24.68 34.29 21.21
N ALA A 186 -25.24 35.47 21.49
CA ALA A 186 -24.55 36.73 21.32
C ALA A 186 -23.64 37.10 22.51
N SER A 187 -24.14 36.90 23.73
CA SER A 187 -23.52 37.36 24.97
C SER A 187 -22.86 36.24 25.79
N GLY A 188 -23.20 34.98 25.52
CA GLY A 188 -22.77 33.84 26.33
C GLY A 188 -23.47 33.74 27.69
N VAL A 189 -24.47 34.60 27.94
CA VAL A 189 -25.24 34.59 29.19
C VAL A 189 -26.05 33.29 29.28
N ARG A 190 -25.99 32.64 30.45
CA ARG A 190 -26.75 31.42 30.72
C ARG A 190 -28.25 31.72 30.79
N LEU A 191 -29.01 31.12 29.88
CA LEU A 191 -30.47 31.23 29.80
C LEU A 191 -31.17 30.11 30.58
N GLY A 192 -30.54 28.93 30.64
CA GLY A 192 -31.11 27.78 31.34
C GLY A 192 -30.08 26.69 31.61
N GLN A 193 -30.43 25.78 32.51
CA GLN A 193 -29.64 24.58 32.80
C GLN A 193 -30.54 23.40 33.16
N ALA A 194 -30.08 22.19 32.86
CA ALA A 194 -30.70 20.93 33.27
C ALA A 194 -29.63 19.92 33.67
N ASP A 195 -30.00 18.98 34.56
CA ASP A 195 -29.18 17.84 34.96
C ASP A 195 -29.55 16.62 34.11
N THR A 196 -28.56 16.01 33.46
CA THR A 196 -28.71 14.79 32.67
C THR A 196 -28.62 13.51 33.48
N GLN A 197 -28.47 13.61 34.81
CA GLN A 197 -28.42 12.52 35.80
C GLN A 197 -27.21 11.57 35.68
N SER A 198 -26.46 11.68 34.59
CA SER A 198 -25.31 10.84 34.27
C SER A 198 -24.42 11.61 33.29
N PRO A 199 -23.10 11.36 33.29
CA PRO A 199 -22.17 11.97 32.37
C PRO A 199 -22.62 11.90 30.91
N VAL A 200 -22.56 13.04 30.21
CA VAL A 200 -22.86 13.10 28.78
C VAL A 200 -21.66 12.60 27.98
N VAL A 201 -21.92 11.68 27.08
CA VAL A 201 -20.92 11.13 26.14
C VAL A 201 -21.12 11.71 24.74
N VAL A 202 -22.38 11.93 24.35
CA VAL A 202 -22.77 12.32 22.99
C VAL A 202 -23.84 13.41 23.03
N GLY A 203 -23.77 14.37 22.11
CA GLY A 203 -24.69 15.51 22.04
C GLY A 203 -24.37 16.63 23.06
N PRO A 204 -25.05 17.78 22.98
CA PRO A 204 -26.44 17.88 22.53
C PRO A 204 -26.62 17.87 21.01
N VAL A 205 -27.65 17.15 20.55
CA VAL A 205 -28.10 17.15 19.15
C VAL A 205 -29.55 17.62 19.09
N GLY A 206 -29.81 18.72 18.38
CA GLY A 206 -31.13 19.34 18.30
C GLY A 206 -31.84 19.15 16.96
N ALA A 207 -33.17 19.04 17.02
CA ALA A 207 -34.07 19.15 15.88
C ALA A 207 -35.41 19.76 16.34
N GLU A 208 -35.95 20.70 15.57
CA GLU A 208 -37.22 21.39 15.86
C GLU A 208 -37.29 21.99 17.29
N ASP A 209 -38.14 21.44 18.16
CA ASP A 209 -38.34 21.86 19.56
C ASP A 209 -37.58 21.01 20.58
N ARG A 210 -36.72 20.07 20.13
CA ARG A 210 -36.10 19.04 20.97
C ARG A 210 -34.58 19.10 20.94
N LEU A 211 -34.00 18.68 22.05
CA LEU A 211 -32.58 18.49 22.23
C LEU A 211 -32.34 17.11 22.86
N VAL A 212 -31.42 16.32 22.32
CA VAL A 212 -31.12 14.98 22.82
C VAL A 212 -29.66 14.86 23.24
N VAL A 213 -29.42 14.14 24.33
CA VAL A 213 -28.09 13.76 24.84
C VAL A 213 -28.04 12.25 25.09
N GLY A 214 -26.88 11.65 24.82
CA GLY A 214 -26.57 10.27 25.16
C GLY A 214 -25.61 10.23 26.35
N CYS A 215 -25.93 9.43 27.37
CA CYS A 215 -25.22 9.39 28.63
C CYS A 215 -24.48 8.07 28.87
N GLU A 216 -23.51 8.07 29.79
CA GLU A 216 -22.64 6.93 30.12
C GLU A 216 -23.40 5.77 30.80
N ASP A 217 -24.54 6.05 31.42
CA ASP A 217 -25.45 5.04 31.96
C ASP A 217 -26.28 4.30 30.89
N GLY A 218 -26.08 4.64 29.61
CA GLY A 218 -26.76 4.05 28.46
C GLY A 218 -28.19 4.56 28.26
N TYR A 219 -28.55 5.70 28.85
CA TYR A 219 -29.78 6.41 28.54
C TYR A 219 -29.57 7.47 27.46
N VAL A 220 -30.58 7.58 26.60
CA VAL A 220 -30.81 8.73 25.72
C VAL A 220 -31.90 9.57 26.35
N ARG A 221 -31.64 10.86 26.53
CA ARG A 221 -32.54 11.80 27.21
C ARG A 221 -32.89 12.95 26.29
N ALA A 222 -34.17 13.28 26.22
CA ALA A 222 -34.67 14.39 25.42
C ALA A 222 -35.21 15.51 26.29
N TYR A 223 -34.95 16.74 25.85
CA TYR A 223 -35.32 17.97 26.52
C TYR A 223 -36.01 18.90 25.54
N ARG A 224 -36.95 19.71 26.03
CA ARG A 224 -37.51 20.82 25.26
C ARG A 224 -36.42 21.88 25.08
N ARG A 225 -36.13 22.24 23.83
CA ARG A 225 -35.08 23.20 23.45
C ARG A 225 -35.18 24.53 24.19
N GLN A 226 -36.38 25.10 24.28
CA GLN A 226 -36.59 26.43 24.89
C GLN A 226 -36.39 26.47 26.41
N SER A 227 -36.83 25.43 27.13
CA SER A 227 -36.91 25.46 28.59
C SER A 227 -35.97 24.46 29.27
N LEU A 228 -35.31 23.59 28.49
CA LEU A 228 -34.59 22.40 28.96
C LEU A 228 -35.41 21.51 29.89
N ALA A 229 -36.75 21.53 29.74
CA ALA A 229 -37.61 20.61 30.49
C ALA A 229 -37.45 19.20 29.94
N SER A 230 -37.26 18.21 30.82
CA SER A 230 -37.19 16.80 30.42
C SER A 230 -38.49 16.37 29.72
N LEU A 231 -38.37 15.79 28.53
CA LEU A 231 -39.48 15.28 27.73
C LEU A 231 -39.63 13.77 27.92
N TRP A 232 -38.52 13.03 27.76
CA TRP A 232 -38.48 11.59 27.91
C TRP A 232 -37.04 11.10 28.15
N GLN A 233 -36.92 9.88 28.68
CA GLN A 233 -35.65 9.17 28.83
C GLN A 233 -35.83 7.70 28.43
N GLN A 234 -34.89 7.16 27.66
CA GLN A 234 -34.94 5.79 27.14
C GLN A 234 -33.60 5.09 27.37
N ARG A 235 -33.62 3.95 28.06
CA ARG A 235 -32.43 3.11 28.23
C ARG A 235 -32.22 2.25 26.98
N LEU A 236 -31.03 2.32 26.39
CA LEU A 236 -30.60 1.48 25.27
C LEU A 236 -29.64 0.35 25.70
N GLY A 237 -29.18 0.38 26.96
CA GLY A 237 -28.39 -0.68 27.58
C GLY A 237 -26.87 -0.49 27.43
N ALA A 238 -26.42 0.47 26.62
CA ALA A 238 -25.04 0.91 26.51
C ALA A 238 -24.99 2.39 26.07
N PRO A 239 -23.88 3.12 26.33
CA PRO A 239 -23.68 4.48 25.83
C PRO A 239 -23.77 4.55 24.31
N LEU A 240 -24.13 5.72 23.77
CA LEU A 240 -24.04 5.97 22.34
C LEU A 240 -22.58 6.02 21.90
N GLN A 241 -22.28 5.47 20.73
CA GLN A 241 -20.94 5.58 20.11
C GLN A 241 -20.76 6.92 19.41
N THR A 242 -21.82 7.42 18.75
CA THR A 242 -21.79 8.61 17.90
C THR A 242 -23.07 9.43 18.01
N ASP A 243 -23.02 10.68 17.54
CA ASP A 243 -24.18 11.58 17.51
C ASP A 243 -25.38 10.92 16.81
N PRO A 244 -26.58 10.91 17.43
CA PRO A 244 -27.76 10.35 16.79
C PRO A 244 -28.21 11.20 15.60
N VAL A 245 -28.83 10.55 14.61
CA VAL A 245 -29.32 11.19 13.39
C VAL A 245 -30.83 11.39 13.48
N TRP A 246 -31.26 12.63 13.31
CA TRP A 246 -32.67 12.96 13.14
C TRP A 246 -33.09 12.68 11.69
N THR A 247 -34.15 11.91 11.53
CA THR A 247 -34.85 11.72 10.25
C THR A 247 -36.27 12.26 10.38
N GLN A 248 -37.01 12.35 9.27
CA GLN A 248 -38.42 12.80 9.32
C GLN A 248 -39.28 11.93 10.26
N ASP A 249 -38.95 10.65 10.43
CA ASP A 249 -39.80 9.70 11.16
C ASP A 249 -39.20 9.18 12.46
N ARG A 250 -37.88 9.17 12.60
CA ARG A 250 -37.16 8.55 13.73
C ARG A 250 -35.95 9.37 14.18
N LEU A 251 -35.60 9.19 15.45
CA LEU A 251 -34.26 9.44 15.95
C LEU A 251 -33.48 8.13 15.89
N VAL A 252 -32.41 8.06 15.10
CA VAL A 252 -31.61 6.84 14.93
C VAL A 252 -30.32 6.93 15.74
N CYS A 253 -30.05 5.91 16.55
CA CYS A 253 -28.99 5.88 17.55
C CYS A 253 -28.11 4.64 17.38
N LEU A 254 -26.79 4.79 17.38
CA LEU A 254 -25.82 3.69 17.42
C LEU A 254 -25.26 3.56 18.84
N ALA A 255 -25.50 2.42 19.49
CA ALA A 255 -25.05 2.15 20.85
C ALA A 255 -23.84 1.21 20.92
N GLY A 256 -23.08 1.31 22.01
CA GLY A 256 -21.84 0.56 22.26
C GLY A 256 -22.00 -0.96 22.34
N ASN A 257 -23.23 -1.45 22.45
CA ASN A 257 -23.58 -2.87 22.48
C ASN A 257 -23.77 -3.50 21.08
N GLY A 258 -23.45 -2.77 20.00
CA GLY A 258 -23.56 -3.26 18.63
C GLY A 258 -24.96 -3.16 18.01
N TRP A 259 -25.88 -2.43 18.64
CA TRP A 259 -27.23 -2.23 18.12
C TRP A 259 -27.44 -0.82 17.57
N VAL A 260 -28.16 -0.74 16.46
CA VAL A 260 -28.77 0.49 15.94
C VAL A 260 -30.23 0.52 16.37
N TYR A 261 -30.69 1.62 16.93
CA TYR A 261 -32.05 1.79 17.42
C TYR A 261 -32.76 2.91 16.67
N GLY A 262 -34.01 2.70 16.26
CA GLY A 262 -34.90 3.76 15.81
C GLY A 262 -35.91 4.11 16.89
N LEU A 263 -35.78 5.30 17.44
CA LEU A 263 -36.66 5.81 18.48
C LEU A 263 -37.72 6.72 17.86
N GLU A 264 -38.91 6.68 18.46
CA GLU A 264 -39.96 7.66 18.21
C GLU A 264 -39.52 9.04 18.75
N PRO A 265 -39.36 10.07 17.89
CA PRO A 265 -38.93 11.42 18.30
C PRO A 265 -39.74 12.00 19.47
N SER A 266 -41.05 11.74 19.45
CA SER A 266 -42.01 12.34 20.37
C SER A 266 -41.93 11.78 21.79
N ARG A 267 -41.70 10.47 21.94
CA ARG A 267 -41.79 9.74 23.21
C ARG A 267 -40.50 8.99 23.63
N GLY A 268 -39.55 8.83 22.73
CA GLY A 268 -38.32 8.06 22.96
C GLY A 268 -38.50 6.55 22.90
N GLU A 269 -39.72 6.05 22.62
CA GLU A 269 -40.00 4.62 22.51
C GLU A 269 -39.19 3.99 21.37
N VAL A 270 -38.49 2.88 21.68
CA VAL A 270 -37.79 2.08 20.66
C VAL A 270 -38.83 1.43 19.75
N ARG A 271 -38.89 1.85 18.48
CA ARG A 271 -39.78 1.28 17.46
C ARG A 271 -39.18 0.05 16.79
N TRP A 272 -37.86 0.06 16.62
CA TRP A 272 -37.10 -1.05 16.06
C TRP A 272 -35.67 -1.03 16.57
N ARG A 273 -35.01 -2.18 16.45
CA ARG A 273 -33.57 -2.36 16.70
C ARG A 273 -32.97 -3.27 15.64
N PHE A 274 -31.75 -2.97 15.23
CA PHE A 274 -30.99 -3.74 14.25
C PHE A 274 -29.64 -4.12 14.86
N ALA A 275 -29.29 -5.41 14.85
CA ALA A 275 -28.00 -5.89 15.36
C ALA A 275 -26.96 -5.80 14.26
N LEU A 276 -25.83 -5.15 14.53
CA LEU A 276 -24.70 -5.16 13.62
C LEU A 276 -23.92 -6.47 13.77
N GLU A 277 -23.47 -7.01 12.64
CA GLU A 277 -22.59 -8.20 12.59
C GLU A 277 -21.12 -7.84 12.96
N ALA A 278 -20.77 -6.55 12.88
CA ALA A 278 -19.45 -5.99 13.17
C ALA A 278 -19.59 -4.67 13.95
N LYS A 279 -18.51 -4.18 14.57
CA LYS A 279 -18.59 -2.95 15.38
C LYS A 279 -18.73 -1.74 14.44
N GLY A 280 -19.52 -0.74 14.85
CA GLY A 280 -19.56 0.54 14.14
C GLY A 280 -18.20 1.25 14.18
N ALA A 281 -17.75 1.81 13.06
CA ALA A 281 -16.43 2.44 12.91
C ALA A 281 -16.44 3.96 12.73
N GLY A 282 -17.60 4.61 12.75
CA GLY A 282 -17.71 6.04 12.49
C GLY A 282 -19.11 6.61 12.78
N PRO A 283 -19.31 7.91 12.52
CA PRO A 283 -20.62 8.56 12.69
C PRO A 283 -21.68 7.92 11.79
N LEU A 284 -22.93 7.96 12.28
CA LEU A 284 -24.08 7.70 11.42
C LEU A 284 -24.18 8.82 10.37
N ALA A 285 -24.45 8.47 9.12
CA ALA A 285 -24.67 9.43 8.04
C ALA A 285 -26.09 9.31 7.48
N LEU A 286 -26.65 10.42 7.01
CA LEU A 286 -27.93 10.43 6.30
C LEU A 286 -27.66 10.41 4.79
N GLY A 287 -28.02 9.32 4.13
CA GLY A 287 -27.84 9.16 2.69
C GLY A 287 -28.78 10.06 1.88
N PRO A 288 -28.49 10.26 0.58
CA PRO A 288 -29.26 11.14 -0.31
C PRO A 288 -30.72 10.72 -0.51
N ALA A 289 -31.05 9.44 -0.36
CA ALA A 289 -32.43 8.95 -0.43
C ALA A 289 -33.13 8.96 0.94
N GLY A 290 -32.50 9.52 1.97
CA GLY A 290 -33.02 9.60 3.33
C GLY A 290 -32.77 8.33 4.16
N GLU A 291 -31.96 7.39 3.66
CA GLU A 291 -31.53 6.21 4.39
C GLU A 291 -30.51 6.56 5.48
N VAL A 292 -30.45 5.78 6.57
CA VAL A 292 -29.36 5.91 7.56
C VAL A 292 -28.24 4.95 7.19
N LEU A 293 -27.05 5.52 7.01
CA LEU A 293 -25.83 4.80 6.66
C LEU A 293 -25.00 4.51 7.91
N VAL A 294 -24.52 3.28 8.01
CA VAL A 294 -23.67 2.80 9.10
C VAL A 294 -22.40 2.18 8.52
N ALA A 295 -21.23 2.69 8.92
CA ALA A 295 -19.94 2.07 8.62
C ALA A 295 -19.52 1.10 9.72
N THR A 296 -18.90 -0.02 9.34
CA THR A 296 -18.35 -1.01 10.26
C THR A 296 -16.82 -1.01 10.27
N ASP A 297 -16.22 -1.62 11.29
CA ASP A 297 -14.78 -1.82 11.44
C ASP A 297 -14.21 -2.92 10.52
N GLN A 298 -15.09 -3.58 9.76
CA GLN A 298 -14.76 -4.58 8.74
C GLN A 298 -14.92 -4.04 7.32
N GLY A 299 -14.95 -2.72 7.13
CA GLY A 299 -14.94 -2.11 5.79
C GLY A 299 -16.29 -2.16 5.06
N GLN A 300 -17.40 -2.32 5.79
CA GLN A 300 -18.75 -2.39 5.21
C GLN A 300 -19.54 -1.10 5.45
N ILE A 301 -20.43 -0.80 4.51
CA ILE A 301 -21.48 0.21 4.65
C ILE A 301 -22.84 -0.47 4.59
N LEU A 302 -23.69 -0.20 5.57
CA LEU A 302 -25.07 -0.68 5.64
C LEU A 302 -26.02 0.51 5.50
N ALA A 303 -27.08 0.37 4.71
CA ALA A 303 -28.18 1.32 4.67
C ALA A 303 -29.42 0.77 5.35
N LEU A 304 -29.98 1.52 6.28
CA LEU A 304 -31.20 1.18 6.99
C LEU A 304 -32.31 2.16 6.63
N GLU A 305 -33.50 1.63 6.35
CA GLU A 305 -34.70 2.45 6.20
C GLU A 305 -35.07 3.05 7.58
N PRO A 306 -35.15 4.38 7.73
CA PRO A 306 -35.34 4.98 9.04
C PRO A 306 -36.61 4.53 9.74
N ARG A 307 -37.73 4.35 9.02
CA ARG A 307 -39.05 4.05 9.60
C ARG A 307 -39.11 2.69 10.29
N THR A 308 -38.53 1.67 9.65
CA THR A 308 -38.70 0.26 10.01
C THR A 308 -37.42 -0.39 10.54
N GLY A 309 -36.25 0.18 10.26
CA GLY A 309 -34.96 -0.44 10.53
C GLY A 309 -34.61 -1.56 9.55
N ARG A 310 -35.38 -1.72 8.46
CA ARG A 310 -35.10 -2.72 7.42
C ARG A 310 -33.79 -2.39 6.73
N LEU A 311 -32.93 -3.38 6.58
CA LEU A 311 -31.73 -3.30 5.74
C LEU A 311 -32.16 -3.08 4.28
N LEU A 312 -31.75 -1.96 3.70
CA LEU A 312 -32.02 -1.57 2.32
C LEU A 312 -30.92 -2.04 1.37
N TRP A 313 -29.67 -2.12 1.81
CA TRP A 313 -28.55 -2.70 1.08
C TRP A 313 -27.33 -2.78 2.00
N ARG A 314 -26.37 -3.62 1.63
CA ARG A 314 -25.05 -3.73 2.25
C ARG A 314 -23.98 -3.70 1.17
N GLN A 315 -22.89 -2.97 1.39
CA GLN A 315 -21.77 -2.90 0.45
C GLN A 315 -20.43 -3.07 1.16
N GLN A 316 -19.61 -3.99 0.67
CA GLN A 316 -18.20 -4.13 1.07
C GLN A 316 -17.37 -3.11 0.29
N ILE A 317 -16.67 -2.22 1.00
CA ILE A 317 -15.75 -1.24 0.40
C ILE A 317 -14.30 -1.73 0.50
N LEU A 318 -13.88 -2.19 1.69
CA LEU A 318 -12.55 -2.70 1.95
C LEU A 318 -12.59 -4.13 2.49
N ALA A 319 -11.54 -4.92 2.30
CA ALA A 319 -11.49 -6.27 2.86
C ALA A 319 -11.49 -6.28 4.40
N ARG A 320 -10.84 -5.29 5.03
CA ARG A 320 -10.74 -5.11 6.49
C ARG A 320 -10.56 -3.62 6.85
N GLY A 321 -10.93 -3.27 8.08
CA GLY A 321 -10.67 -1.97 8.71
C GLY A 321 -11.80 -0.95 8.57
N GLY A 322 -11.76 0.09 9.40
CA GLY A 322 -12.85 1.05 9.56
C GLY A 322 -13.02 2.01 8.40
N LEU A 323 -14.24 2.53 8.27
CA LEU A 323 -14.59 3.61 7.35
C LEU A 323 -15.14 4.81 8.13
N TYR A 324 -14.76 6.00 7.71
CA TYR A 324 -15.35 7.25 8.15
C TYR A 324 -16.27 7.79 7.06
N LEU A 325 -17.59 7.83 7.32
CA LEU A 325 -18.58 8.21 6.31
C LEU A 325 -19.05 9.65 6.48
N GLN A 326 -19.24 10.32 5.35
CA GLN A 326 -20.03 11.54 5.27
C GLN A 326 -20.85 11.55 3.98
N ALA A 327 -22.13 11.89 4.08
CA ALA A 327 -23.01 12.05 2.93
C ALA A 327 -23.55 13.49 2.88
N ALA A 328 -23.66 14.04 1.68
CA ALA A 328 -24.27 15.34 1.45
C ALA A 328 -24.65 15.54 -0.03
N GLY A 329 -25.86 16.04 -0.27
CA GLY A 329 -26.42 16.12 -1.62
C GLY A 329 -26.42 14.74 -2.28
N PRO A 330 -25.95 14.58 -3.54
CA PRO A 330 -25.87 13.28 -4.20
C PRO A 330 -24.60 12.47 -3.86
N TRP A 331 -23.76 12.95 -2.93
CA TRP A 331 -22.43 12.41 -2.66
C TRP A 331 -22.38 11.60 -1.37
N LEU A 332 -21.57 10.54 -1.39
CA LEU A 332 -21.14 9.74 -0.26
C LEU A 332 -19.62 9.64 -0.26
N PHE A 333 -18.99 10.10 0.81
CA PHE A 333 -17.55 10.02 1.03
C PHE A 333 -17.23 8.97 2.07
N ALA A 334 -16.16 8.21 1.82
CA ALA A 334 -15.62 7.25 2.78
C ALA A 334 -14.12 7.46 2.92
N GLY A 335 -13.66 7.95 4.07
CA GLY A 335 -12.25 7.92 4.46
C GLY A 335 -11.92 6.54 5.02
N ALA A 336 -10.82 5.94 4.56
CA ALA A 336 -10.56 4.52 4.74
C ALA A 336 -9.15 4.24 5.27
N VAL A 337 -9.00 3.09 5.95
CA VAL A 337 -7.72 2.64 6.57
C VAL A 337 -6.62 2.31 5.58
N ASP A 338 -6.95 2.08 4.32
CA ASP A 338 -5.97 1.89 3.24
C ASP A 338 -5.39 3.22 2.75
N GLY A 339 -5.68 4.32 3.45
CA GLY A 339 -5.16 5.64 3.16
C GLY A 339 -5.88 6.35 2.02
N TYR A 340 -7.05 5.88 1.57
CA TYR A 340 -7.83 6.54 0.53
C TYR A 340 -9.08 7.25 1.06
N LEU A 341 -9.41 8.38 0.43
CA LEU A 341 -10.73 8.99 0.47
C LEU A 341 -11.50 8.63 -0.81
N TYR A 342 -12.59 7.88 -0.66
CA TYR A 342 -13.46 7.49 -1.76
C TYR A 342 -14.61 8.48 -1.92
N ALA A 343 -14.92 8.86 -3.16
CA ALA A 343 -16.08 9.67 -3.49
C ALA A 343 -17.06 8.91 -4.37
N PHE A 344 -18.18 8.54 -3.78
CA PHE A 344 -19.29 7.90 -4.46
C PHE A 344 -20.38 8.93 -4.75
N ARG A 345 -21.08 8.75 -5.88
CA ARG A 345 -22.19 9.61 -6.27
C ARG A 345 -23.36 8.78 -6.76
N VAL A 346 -24.57 9.18 -6.36
CA VAL A 346 -25.80 8.68 -6.98
C VAL A 346 -25.78 9.08 -8.46
N PRO A 347 -25.88 8.13 -9.41
CA PRO A 347 -25.87 8.46 -10.82
C PRO A 347 -27.01 9.45 -11.14
N PRO A 348 -26.77 10.51 -11.92
CA PRO A 348 -27.86 11.34 -12.40
C PRO A 348 -28.81 10.49 -13.26
N PRO A 349 -30.12 10.78 -13.27
CA PRO A 349 -31.03 10.14 -14.22
C PRO A 349 -30.50 10.39 -15.63
N MET A 350 -30.22 9.31 -16.38
CA MET A 350 -29.68 9.45 -17.72
C MET A 350 -30.69 10.23 -18.57
N PRO A 351 -30.30 11.37 -19.18
CA PRO A 351 -31.16 12.02 -20.16
C PRO A 351 -31.40 11.03 -21.31
N PRO A 352 -32.59 11.04 -21.96
CA PRO A 352 -32.79 10.25 -23.16
C PRO A 352 -31.69 10.63 -24.15
N THR A 353 -30.87 9.64 -24.51
CA THR A 353 -29.73 9.84 -25.40
C THR A 353 -30.23 10.43 -26.72
N GLN A 354 -29.69 11.58 -27.11
CA GLN A 354 -29.72 11.99 -28.52
C GLN A 354 -29.15 10.83 -29.35
N GLU A 355 -29.76 10.54 -30.50
CA GLU A 355 -29.63 9.34 -31.34
C GLU A 355 -28.17 8.81 -31.49
N ALA A 356 -27.67 8.09 -30.50
CA ALA A 356 -26.48 7.26 -30.66
C ALA A 356 -26.84 6.12 -31.61
N ALA A 357 -25.97 5.83 -32.57
CA ALA A 357 -26.14 4.68 -33.45
C ALA A 357 -26.15 3.38 -32.63
N TRP A 358 -25.34 3.33 -31.58
CA TRP A 358 -25.43 2.35 -30.49
C TRP A 358 -24.64 2.80 -29.26
N GLU A 359 -24.90 2.09 -28.15
CA GLU A 359 -24.24 2.22 -26.85
C GLU A 359 -23.85 0.82 -26.34
N ASN A 360 -22.74 0.71 -25.61
CA ASN A 360 -22.24 -0.54 -25.03
C ASN A 360 -21.63 -0.31 -23.64
N TRP A 361 -22.15 -1.01 -22.63
CA TRP A 361 -21.68 -0.95 -21.25
C TRP A 361 -21.07 -2.28 -20.85
N GLN A 362 -19.91 -2.25 -20.21
CA GLN A 362 -19.16 -3.45 -19.83
C GLN A 362 -18.62 -3.33 -18.42
N ALA A 363 -18.72 -4.41 -17.64
CA ALA A 363 -18.00 -4.57 -16.38
C ALA A 363 -16.59 -5.10 -16.69
N VAL A 364 -15.58 -4.52 -16.02
CA VAL A 364 -14.18 -4.91 -16.17
C VAL A 364 -13.74 -5.70 -14.94
N PHE A 365 -13.05 -6.80 -15.18
CA PHE A 365 -12.56 -7.72 -14.17
C PHE A 365 -11.06 -7.97 -14.37
N ALA A 366 -10.34 -8.11 -13.27
CA ALA A 366 -8.97 -8.60 -13.26
C ALA A 366 -8.91 -9.80 -12.32
N ARG A 367 -8.52 -10.98 -12.85
CA ARG A 367 -8.41 -12.23 -12.09
C ARG A 367 -9.70 -12.58 -11.33
N GLY A 368 -10.86 -12.39 -11.98
CA GLY A 368 -12.19 -12.66 -11.43
C GLY A 368 -12.74 -11.61 -10.47
N ALA A 369 -11.95 -10.61 -10.04
CA ALA A 369 -12.43 -9.50 -9.23
C ALA A 369 -12.85 -8.33 -10.11
N LYS A 370 -14.02 -7.73 -9.83
CA LYS A 370 -14.47 -6.55 -10.57
C LYS A 370 -13.65 -5.33 -10.19
N THR A 371 -13.03 -4.71 -11.18
CA THR A 371 -12.05 -3.63 -11.01
C THR A 371 -12.41 -2.35 -11.75
N GLY A 372 -13.50 -2.35 -12.52
CA GLY A 372 -13.85 -1.18 -13.31
C GLY A 372 -15.09 -1.35 -14.19
N TYR A 373 -15.25 -0.39 -15.10
CA TYR A 373 -16.21 -0.45 -16.19
C TYR A 373 -15.69 0.23 -17.44
N LYS A 374 -16.28 -0.13 -18.58
CA LYS A 374 -16.08 0.51 -19.88
C LYS A 374 -17.43 0.90 -20.49
N HIS A 375 -17.50 2.08 -21.08
CA HIS A 375 -18.68 2.62 -21.73
C HIS A 375 -18.30 3.16 -23.11
N GLN A 376 -18.92 2.63 -24.15
CA GLN A 376 -18.67 3.03 -25.53
C GLN A 376 -19.94 3.54 -26.19
N THR A 377 -19.81 4.60 -26.99
CA THR A 377 -20.88 5.11 -27.84
C THR A 377 -20.35 5.37 -29.23
N LEU A 378 -21.19 5.11 -30.24
CA LEU A 378 -20.93 5.47 -31.62
C LEU A 378 -22.08 6.34 -32.12
N ARG A 379 -21.75 7.47 -32.75
CA ARG A 379 -22.75 8.33 -33.39
C ARG A 379 -22.24 8.85 -34.74
N SER A 380 -23.17 9.17 -35.63
CA SER A 380 -22.86 9.93 -36.83
C SER A 380 -22.53 11.37 -36.43
N ASP A 381 -21.43 11.90 -36.93
CA ASP A 381 -20.97 13.25 -36.60
C ASP A 381 -20.30 13.89 -37.84
N ARG A 382 -20.13 15.21 -37.81
CA ARG A 382 -19.38 15.94 -38.83
C ARG A 382 -18.13 16.53 -38.18
N PHE A 383 -16.97 16.05 -38.61
CA PHE A 383 -15.69 16.62 -38.22
C PHE A 383 -15.11 17.43 -39.38
N GLN A 384 -14.98 18.74 -39.18
CA GLN A 384 -14.66 19.70 -40.24
C GLN A 384 -15.67 19.58 -41.41
N GLU A 385 -15.22 19.20 -42.60
CA GLU A 385 -16.07 19.01 -43.78
C GLU A 385 -16.47 17.54 -44.03
N THR A 386 -15.92 16.60 -43.25
CA THR A 386 -16.13 15.16 -43.45
C THR A 386 -17.24 14.65 -42.54
N VAL A 387 -18.23 13.97 -43.13
CA VAL A 387 -19.25 13.21 -42.39
C VAL A 387 -18.71 11.81 -42.13
N GLY A 388 -18.83 11.35 -40.89
CA GLY A 388 -18.39 10.03 -40.50
C GLY A 388 -18.81 9.65 -39.09
N TRP A 389 -17.96 8.89 -38.40
CA TRP A 389 -18.27 8.39 -37.06
C TRP A 389 -17.51 9.15 -35.97
N HIS A 390 -18.21 9.48 -34.90
CA HIS A 390 -17.63 9.85 -33.63
C HIS A 390 -17.78 8.69 -32.65
N PHE A 391 -16.65 8.09 -32.28
CA PHE A 391 -16.55 7.04 -31.28
C PHE A 391 -16.06 7.67 -29.97
N LEU A 392 -16.79 7.42 -28.88
CA LEU A 392 -16.42 7.84 -27.54
C LEU A 392 -16.34 6.59 -26.66
N GLU A 393 -15.21 6.40 -26.01
CA GLU A 393 -14.99 5.39 -24.98
C GLU A 393 -14.61 6.07 -23.66
N GLU A 394 -15.28 5.71 -22.58
CA GLU A 394 -14.87 5.99 -21.21
C GLU A 394 -14.54 4.67 -20.52
N GLU A 395 -13.39 4.60 -19.87
CA GLU A 395 -13.01 3.48 -19.02
C GLU A 395 -12.63 3.99 -17.64
N VAL A 396 -13.21 3.38 -16.60
CA VAL A 396 -12.85 3.63 -15.21
C VAL A 396 -12.29 2.35 -14.62
N SER A 397 -11.09 2.44 -14.07
CA SER A 397 -10.46 1.37 -13.30
C SER A 397 -10.12 1.86 -11.90
N TRP A 398 -10.43 1.04 -10.91
CA TRP A 398 -10.04 1.23 -9.52
C TRP A 398 -9.06 0.15 -9.02
N ALA A 399 -8.49 -0.67 -9.91
CA ALA A 399 -7.42 -1.61 -9.60
C ALA A 399 -6.10 -0.88 -9.36
N GLY A 400 -5.46 -1.11 -8.21
CA GLY A 400 -4.17 -0.51 -7.85
C GLY A 400 -4.21 1.01 -7.63
N GLY A 401 -5.16 1.75 -8.20
CA GLY A 401 -5.28 3.22 -8.18
C GLY A 401 -6.68 3.63 -8.64
N PHE A 402 -6.95 4.90 -8.94
CA PHE A 402 -8.18 5.30 -9.65
C PHE A 402 -7.79 6.03 -10.93
N VAL A 403 -8.18 5.42 -12.04
CA VAL A 403 -7.86 5.89 -13.39
C VAL A 403 -9.17 6.07 -14.12
N ARG A 404 -9.37 7.25 -14.70
CA ARG A 404 -10.43 7.51 -15.67
C ARG A 404 -9.80 7.84 -17.00
N ARG A 405 -10.06 7.00 -18.00
CA ARG A 405 -9.65 7.18 -19.38
C ARG A 405 -10.85 7.59 -20.20
N ARG A 406 -10.66 8.60 -21.06
CA ARG A 406 -11.65 9.01 -22.05
C ARG A 406 -10.96 9.12 -23.40
N PHE A 407 -11.47 8.40 -24.37
CA PHE A 407 -10.95 8.35 -25.73
C PHE A 407 -12.04 8.78 -26.70
N GLU A 408 -11.79 9.84 -27.45
CA GLU A 408 -12.68 10.38 -28.49
C GLU A 408 -11.99 10.22 -29.84
N LEU A 409 -12.68 9.63 -30.82
CA LEU A 409 -12.14 9.37 -32.15
C LEU A 409 -13.14 9.78 -33.22
N TRP A 410 -12.67 10.60 -34.16
CA TRP A 410 -13.39 10.96 -35.37
C TRP A 410 -12.83 10.19 -36.56
N THR A 411 -13.72 9.59 -37.34
CA THR A 411 -13.38 8.85 -38.55
C THR A 411 -14.30 9.24 -39.70
N ASP A 412 -13.93 8.88 -40.94
CA ASP A 412 -14.89 8.85 -42.05
C ASP A 412 -15.88 7.65 -41.93
N LEU A 413 -16.83 7.53 -42.86
CA LEU A 413 -17.79 6.40 -42.85
C LEU A 413 -17.16 5.01 -43.06
N GLY A 414 -15.89 4.94 -43.49
CA GLY A 414 -15.08 3.75 -43.69
C GLY A 414 -14.12 3.45 -42.53
N TYR A 415 -14.25 4.17 -41.41
CA TYR A 415 -13.38 4.09 -40.23
C TYR A 415 -11.93 4.53 -40.47
N ARG A 416 -11.66 5.33 -41.50
CA ARG A 416 -10.35 5.98 -41.63
C ARG A 416 -10.24 7.08 -40.56
N PRO A 417 -9.19 7.10 -39.73
CA PRO A 417 -9.05 8.10 -38.68
C PRO A 417 -8.83 9.51 -39.24
N LEU A 418 -9.48 10.49 -38.60
CA LEU A 418 -9.36 11.92 -38.90
C LEU A 418 -8.69 12.66 -37.74
N ALA A 419 -9.15 12.40 -36.52
CA ALA A 419 -8.59 12.96 -35.31
C ALA A 419 -8.93 12.09 -34.09
N PHE A 420 -8.14 12.19 -33.02
CA PHE A 420 -8.53 11.66 -31.71
C PHE A 420 -8.11 12.61 -30.58
N VAL A 421 -8.75 12.43 -29.44
CA VAL A 421 -8.35 12.99 -28.15
C VAL A 421 -8.38 11.87 -27.11
N ALA A 422 -7.22 11.58 -26.53
CA ALA A 422 -7.06 10.63 -25.44
C ALA A 422 -6.74 11.39 -24.16
N ARG A 423 -7.57 11.21 -23.13
CA ARG A 423 -7.38 11.79 -21.79
C ARG A 423 -7.27 10.68 -20.77
N ARG A 424 -6.17 10.66 -20.03
CA ARG A 424 -5.98 9.77 -18.88
C ARG A 424 -5.85 10.63 -17.63
N ARG A 425 -6.79 10.47 -16.71
CA ARG A 425 -6.77 11.14 -15.41
C ARG A 425 -6.47 10.13 -14.32
N GLU A 426 -5.45 10.44 -13.54
CA GLU A 426 -5.03 9.66 -12.37
C GLU A 426 -4.93 10.63 -11.20
N GLU A 427 -5.92 10.54 -10.31
CA GLU A 427 -6.17 11.56 -9.29
C GLU A 427 -6.18 12.99 -9.86
N GLY A 428 -5.20 13.82 -9.47
CA GLY A 428 -5.04 15.19 -9.90
C GLY A 428 -4.33 15.37 -11.25
N GLN A 429 -3.66 14.34 -11.76
CA GLN A 429 -2.84 14.44 -12.97
C GLN A 429 -3.68 14.14 -14.21
N LEU A 430 -3.53 14.96 -15.25
CA LEU A 430 -4.15 14.76 -16.55
C LEU A 430 -3.07 14.65 -17.62
N LEU A 431 -2.99 13.49 -18.25
CA LEU A 431 -2.27 13.30 -19.51
C LEU A 431 -3.28 13.44 -20.65
N GLU A 432 -3.05 14.38 -21.55
CA GLU A 432 -3.86 14.56 -22.76
C GLU A 432 -2.99 14.36 -24.00
N VAL A 433 -3.45 13.53 -24.94
CA VAL A 433 -2.83 13.31 -26.24
C VAL A 433 -3.87 13.63 -27.30
N VAL A 434 -3.57 14.62 -28.14
CA VAL A 434 -4.41 15.04 -29.26
C VAL A 434 -3.71 14.65 -30.55
N GLY A 435 -4.45 14.04 -31.48
CA GLY A 435 -3.93 13.66 -32.79
C GLY A 435 -4.83 14.09 -33.92
N ALA A 436 -4.25 14.56 -35.03
CA ALA A 436 -4.96 14.86 -36.26
C ALA A 436 -4.20 14.31 -37.49
N TRP A 437 -4.91 13.60 -38.35
CA TRP A 437 -4.36 13.00 -39.57
C TRP A 437 -4.36 14.01 -40.72
N ASP A 438 -3.29 13.98 -41.50
CA ASP A 438 -3.16 14.56 -42.82
C ASP A 438 -2.53 13.51 -43.75
N GLY A 439 -3.37 12.83 -44.53
CA GLY A 439 -2.93 11.65 -45.28
C GLY A 439 -2.53 10.51 -44.36
N ASP A 440 -1.25 10.16 -44.38
CA ASP A 440 -0.60 9.14 -43.54
C ASP A 440 0.31 9.79 -42.47
N GLN A 441 0.27 11.12 -42.32
CA GLN A 441 0.96 11.86 -41.27
C GLN A 441 0.00 12.18 -40.12
N VAL A 442 0.45 11.98 -38.89
CA VAL A 442 -0.29 12.36 -37.68
C VAL A 442 0.49 13.44 -36.97
N ARG A 443 -0.15 14.60 -36.81
CA ARG A 443 0.32 15.65 -35.92
C ARG A 443 -0.22 15.34 -34.53
N LEU A 444 0.68 15.10 -33.59
CA LEU A 444 0.38 14.75 -32.21
C LEU A 444 0.82 15.88 -31.28
N GLU A 445 0.01 16.20 -30.28
CA GLU A 445 0.37 17.06 -29.17
C GLU A 445 0.10 16.32 -27.87
N GLN A 446 1.14 16.21 -27.03
CA GLN A 446 1.03 15.60 -25.71
C GLN A 446 1.16 16.68 -24.63
N HIS A 447 0.26 16.66 -23.66
CA HIS A 447 0.21 17.63 -22.57
C HIS A 447 0.29 16.93 -21.22
N LEU A 448 1.25 17.33 -20.37
CA LEU A 448 1.40 16.86 -19.00
C LEU A 448 2.06 17.95 -18.15
N GLY A 449 1.51 18.25 -16.96
CA GLY A 449 2.16 19.14 -15.99
C GLY A 449 2.50 20.54 -16.52
N GLY A 450 1.71 21.06 -17.46
CA GLY A 450 1.95 22.36 -18.12
C GLY A 450 2.96 22.33 -19.28
N GLN A 451 3.63 21.20 -19.52
CA GLN A 451 4.48 21.00 -20.69
C GLN A 451 3.65 20.50 -21.87
N THR A 452 3.99 20.96 -23.07
CA THR A 452 3.42 20.47 -24.33
C THR A 452 4.54 20.01 -25.25
N VAL A 453 4.43 18.77 -25.76
CA VAL A 453 5.42 18.18 -26.66
C VAL A 453 4.74 17.90 -28.01
N PRO A 454 5.02 18.71 -29.05
CA PRO A 454 4.54 18.45 -30.40
C PRO A 454 5.36 17.34 -31.05
N ARG A 455 4.69 16.47 -31.80
CA ARG A 455 5.28 15.34 -32.51
C ARG A 455 4.64 15.18 -33.88
N GLN A 456 5.40 14.64 -34.81
CA GLN A 456 4.90 14.25 -36.12
C GLN A 456 5.31 12.80 -36.37
N VAL A 457 4.30 11.95 -36.58
CA VAL A 457 4.47 10.51 -36.76
C VAL A 457 3.89 10.11 -38.11
N THR A 458 4.60 9.28 -38.85
CA THR A 458 4.09 8.70 -40.10
C THR A 458 3.48 7.34 -39.80
N THR A 459 2.21 7.14 -40.15
CA THR A 459 1.52 5.85 -40.04
C THR A 459 1.64 5.07 -41.34
N GLU A 460 1.61 3.74 -41.30
CA GLU A 460 1.46 2.97 -42.54
C GLU A 460 0.10 3.25 -43.21
N THR A 461 0.07 3.27 -44.54
CA THR A 461 -1.14 3.57 -45.30
C THR A 461 -2.29 2.63 -44.94
N GLY A 462 -3.43 3.20 -44.60
CA GLY A 462 -4.64 2.45 -44.23
C GLY A 462 -4.65 1.94 -42.79
N ALA A 463 -3.67 2.33 -41.95
CA ALA A 463 -3.73 2.07 -40.52
C ALA A 463 -4.97 2.72 -39.89
N VAL A 464 -5.66 1.95 -39.06
CA VAL A 464 -6.78 2.42 -38.24
C VAL A 464 -6.40 2.35 -36.76
N LEU A 465 -7.26 2.86 -35.88
CA LEU A 465 -7.07 2.64 -34.46
C LEU A 465 -7.71 1.33 -34.00
N ALA A 466 -7.11 0.69 -32.99
CA ALA A 466 -7.52 -0.62 -32.50
C ALA A 466 -8.98 -0.63 -32.02
N GLU A 467 -9.44 0.49 -31.45
CA GLU A 467 -10.79 0.72 -30.92
C GLU A 467 -11.89 0.50 -31.96
N VAL A 468 -11.60 0.73 -33.25
CA VAL A 468 -12.58 0.58 -34.35
C VAL A 468 -12.23 -0.55 -35.32
N ALA A 469 -11.13 -1.29 -35.09
CA ALA A 469 -10.64 -2.31 -36.02
C ALA A 469 -11.66 -3.44 -36.25
N LEU A 470 -12.26 -3.98 -35.18
CA LEU A 470 -13.27 -5.05 -35.30
C LEU A 470 -14.59 -4.54 -35.91
N LEU A 471 -15.00 -3.32 -35.56
CA LEU A 471 -16.17 -2.67 -36.17
C LEU A 471 -16.00 -2.50 -37.68
N LYS A 472 -14.79 -2.15 -38.13
CA LYS A 472 -14.44 -2.06 -39.55
C LYS A 472 -14.52 -3.41 -40.24
N LEU A 473 -13.91 -4.46 -39.69
CA LEU A 473 -13.93 -5.80 -40.29
C LEU A 473 -15.36 -6.33 -40.45
N VAL A 474 -16.21 -6.11 -39.46
CA VAL A 474 -17.62 -6.53 -39.51
C VAL A 474 -18.39 -5.72 -40.56
N ARG A 475 -18.24 -4.39 -40.57
CA ARG A 475 -18.90 -3.52 -41.55
C ARG A 475 -18.51 -3.82 -43.00
N GLU A 476 -17.26 -4.20 -43.24
CA GLU A 476 -16.75 -4.60 -44.56
C GLU A 476 -17.14 -6.04 -44.95
N GLY A 477 -17.84 -6.77 -44.08
CA GLY A 477 -18.21 -8.17 -44.31
C GLY A 477 -17.02 -9.13 -44.30
N ARG A 478 -15.89 -8.72 -43.70
CA ARG A 478 -14.65 -9.49 -43.61
C ARG A 478 -14.63 -10.44 -42.40
N ALA A 479 -15.41 -10.13 -41.36
CA ALA A 479 -15.55 -10.96 -40.18
C ALA A 479 -16.47 -12.17 -40.47
N GLN A 480 -15.89 -13.31 -40.85
CA GLN A 480 -16.62 -14.53 -41.24
C GLN A 480 -16.02 -15.76 -40.55
N VAL A 481 -16.88 -16.67 -40.07
CA VAL A 481 -16.43 -17.91 -39.41
C VAL A 481 -15.47 -18.72 -40.29
N GLY A 482 -14.34 -19.13 -39.72
CA GLY A 482 -13.27 -19.87 -40.39
C GLY A 482 -12.30 -19.01 -41.20
N ARG A 483 -12.48 -17.68 -41.24
CA ARG A 483 -11.61 -16.76 -41.97
C ARG A 483 -10.55 -16.17 -41.04
N GLN A 484 -9.31 -16.13 -41.55
CA GLN A 484 -8.22 -15.33 -40.99
C GLN A 484 -8.15 -13.99 -41.74
N ASP A 485 -7.96 -12.90 -41.01
CA ASP A 485 -7.82 -11.56 -41.58
C ASP A 485 -6.77 -10.74 -40.81
N SER A 486 -6.41 -9.58 -41.34
CA SER A 486 -5.50 -8.65 -40.67
C SER A 486 -5.77 -7.19 -41.03
N LEU A 487 -5.40 -6.29 -40.11
CA LEU A 487 -5.46 -4.84 -40.30
C LEU A 487 -4.18 -4.18 -39.79
N ARG A 488 -3.79 -3.09 -40.43
CA ARG A 488 -2.79 -2.19 -39.87
C ARG A 488 -3.44 -1.36 -38.76
N ILE A 489 -2.78 -1.33 -37.61
CA ILE A 489 -3.23 -0.57 -36.44
C ILE A 489 -2.17 0.44 -36.04
N PHE A 490 -2.60 1.66 -35.71
CA PHE A 490 -1.75 2.67 -35.09
C PHE A 490 -2.12 2.79 -33.61
N ASP A 491 -1.13 2.65 -32.73
CA ASP A 491 -1.28 2.89 -31.30
C ASP A 491 -0.76 4.30 -30.96
N PRO A 492 -1.65 5.24 -30.56
CA PRO A 492 -1.26 6.61 -30.25
C PRO A 492 -0.43 6.72 -28.97
N THR A 493 -0.44 5.70 -28.11
CA THR A 493 0.34 5.69 -26.87
C THR A 493 1.79 5.35 -27.17
N SER A 494 2.05 4.27 -27.91
CA SER A 494 3.40 3.85 -28.29
C SER A 494 3.97 4.58 -29.51
N GLU A 495 3.14 5.35 -30.24
CA GLU A 495 3.50 6.01 -31.51
C GLU A 495 3.95 5.01 -32.59
N THR A 496 3.45 3.77 -32.57
CA THR A 496 3.86 2.73 -33.51
C THR A 496 2.71 2.21 -34.36
N THR A 497 3.04 1.77 -35.57
CA THR A 497 2.13 0.99 -36.41
C THR A 497 2.49 -0.49 -36.32
N GLY A 498 1.49 -1.34 -36.16
CA GLY A 498 1.61 -2.79 -36.14
C GLY A 498 0.53 -3.46 -37.00
N THR A 499 0.57 -4.78 -37.06
CA THR A 499 -0.48 -5.57 -37.70
C THR A 499 -1.27 -6.31 -36.62
N LEU A 500 -2.58 -6.12 -36.62
CA LEU A 500 -3.51 -6.93 -35.84
C LEU A 500 -3.96 -8.10 -36.71
N TYR A 501 -3.61 -9.32 -36.30
CA TYR A 501 -4.13 -10.55 -36.89
C TYR A 501 -5.41 -10.96 -36.17
N VAL A 502 -6.39 -11.41 -36.94
CA VAL A 502 -7.71 -11.78 -36.41
C VAL A 502 -8.19 -13.09 -37.04
N ASP A 503 -8.40 -14.10 -36.21
CA ASP A 503 -9.03 -15.35 -36.62
C ASP A 503 -10.48 -15.39 -36.11
N PHE A 504 -11.43 -15.61 -37.01
CA PHE A 504 -12.85 -15.63 -36.68
C PHE A 504 -13.38 -17.06 -36.53
N GLU A 505 -13.93 -17.36 -35.37
CA GLU A 505 -14.63 -18.60 -35.05
C GLU A 505 -16.12 -18.35 -34.80
N ALA A 506 -16.91 -19.42 -34.74
CA ALA A 506 -18.31 -19.31 -34.34
C ALA A 506 -18.39 -18.87 -32.87
N GLY A 507 -19.18 -17.85 -32.59
CA GLY A 507 -19.47 -17.42 -31.22
C GLY A 507 -20.50 -18.33 -30.54
N GLU A 508 -20.76 -18.04 -29.26
CA GLU A 508 -21.79 -18.71 -28.46
C GLU A 508 -22.78 -17.69 -27.88
N GLY A 509 -24.05 -18.10 -27.73
CA GLY A 509 -25.10 -17.28 -27.10
C GLY A 509 -25.41 -15.99 -27.88
N GLU A 510 -25.28 -14.83 -27.22
CA GLU A 510 -25.52 -13.52 -27.83
C GLU A 510 -24.39 -13.07 -28.78
N ALA A 511 -23.23 -13.74 -28.74
CA ALA A 511 -22.12 -13.48 -29.63
C ALA A 511 -22.22 -14.36 -30.88
N LEU A 512 -22.16 -13.75 -32.05
CA LEU A 512 -22.17 -14.45 -33.33
C LEU A 512 -20.77 -14.90 -33.76
N LEU A 513 -19.74 -14.15 -33.36
CA LEU A 513 -18.35 -14.40 -33.72
C LEU A 513 -17.45 -14.38 -32.48
N LEU A 514 -16.46 -15.25 -32.47
CA LEU A 514 -15.28 -15.14 -31.62
C LEU A 514 -14.11 -14.68 -32.49
N ALA A 515 -13.52 -13.53 -32.16
CA ALA A 515 -12.32 -13.01 -32.79
C ALA A 515 -11.11 -13.30 -31.88
N ARG A 516 -10.18 -14.13 -32.34
CA ARG A 516 -8.87 -14.34 -31.71
C ARG A 516 -7.90 -13.33 -32.27
N LEU A 517 -7.39 -12.46 -31.41
CA LEU A 517 -6.49 -11.38 -31.78
C LEU A 517 -5.07 -11.73 -31.38
N GLY A 518 -4.11 -11.39 -32.23
CA GLY A 518 -2.69 -11.49 -31.90
C GLY A 518 -1.82 -10.55 -32.73
N SER A 519 -0.57 -10.38 -32.29
CA SER A 519 0.47 -9.68 -33.06
C SER A 519 1.08 -10.54 -34.16
N GLU A 520 0.78 -11.84 -34.17
CA GLU A 520 1.24 -12.82 -35.15
C GLU A 520 0.07 -13.68 -35.68
N PRO A 521 0.17 -14.24 -36.90
CA PRO A 521 -0.85 -15.13 -37.46
C PRO A 521 -1.09 -16.36 -36.58
N GLY A 522 -2.35 -16.71 -36.33
CA GLY A 522 -2.72 -17.82 -35.44
C GLY A 522 -2.59 -17.48 -33.94
N GLY A 523 -2.22 -16.25 -33.60
CA GLY A 523 -2.18 -15.75 -32.23
C GLY A 523 -3.57 -15.67 -31.58
N GLY A 524 -3.62 -15.85 -30.27
CA GLY A 524 -4.85 -15.85 -29.47
C GLY A 524 -4.68 -15.11 -28.15
N ASP A 525 -3.89 -14.04 -28.17
CA ASP A 525 -3.50 -13.24 -27.01
C ASP A 525 -4.71 -12.58 -26.36
N VAL A 526 -5.70 -12.22 -27.18
CA VAL A 526 -6.97 -11.63 -26.75
C VAL A 526 -8.11 -12.32 -27.47
N LEU A 527 -9.12 -12.73 -26.70
CA LEU A 527 -10.34 -13.34 -27.20
C LEU A 527 -11.47 -12.32 -27.10
N CYS A 528 -12.10 -11.98 -28.22
CA CYS A 528 -13.21 -11.02 -28.26
C CYS A 528 -14.47 -11.67 -28.87
N TRP A 529 -15.55 -11.73 -28.11
CA TRP A 529 -16.85 -12.20 -28.57
C TRP A 529 -17.67 -11.02 -29.08
N LEU A 530 -18.13 -11.09 -30.32
CA LEU A 530 -18.75 -9.99 -31.04
C LEU A 530 -20.20 -10.31 -31.41
N ASP A 531 -21.07 -9.30 -31.36
CA ASP A 531 -22.42 -9.39 -31.92
C ASP A 531 -22.45 -9.05 -33.42
N ALA A 532 -23.66 -9.04 -34.00
CA ALA A 532 -23.88 -8.78 -35.42
C ALA A 532 -23.36 -7.43 -35.92
N GLN A 533 -23.21 -6.44 -35.02
CA GLN A 533 -22.70 -5.11 -35.35
C GLN A 533 -21.20 -4.99 -35.09
N GLY A 534 -20.55 -6.05 -34.60
CA GLY A 534 -19.14 -6.05 -34.22
C GLY A 534 -18.88 -5.48 -32.82
N ARG A 535 -19.92 -5.30 -32.01
CA ARG A 535 -19.77 -4.80 -30.63
C ARG A 535 -19.32 -5.93 -29.72
N GLN A 536 -18.43 -5.61 -28.79
CA GLN A 536 -17.88 -6.57 -27.86
C GLN A 536 -18.91 -6.95 -26.78
N VAL A 537 -19.28 -8.22 -26.76
CA VAL A 537 -20.16 -8.85 -25.75
C VAL A 537 -19.30 -9.34 -24.58
N HIS A 538 -18.15 -9.93 -24.88
CA HIS A 538 -17.19 -10.40 -23.90
C HIS A 538 -15.77 -10.23 -24.45
N ARG A 539 -14.80 -10.00 -23.59
CA ARG A 539 -13.38 -10.05 -23.92
C ARG A 539 -12.61 -10.71 -22.80
N GLN A 540 -11.61 -11.49 -23.16
CA GLN A 540 -10.73 -12.14 -22.22
C GLN A 540 -9.29 -12.02 -22.72
N VAL A 541 -8.38 -11.78 -21.79
CA VAL A 541 -6.93 -11.88 -22.01
C VAL A 541 -6.48 -13.10 -21.22
N PRO A 542 -6.37 -14.29 -21.85
CA PRO A 542 -6.08 -15.53 -21.13
C PRO A 542 -4.78 -15.48 -20.32
N LEU A 543 -3.79 -14.72 -20.79
CA LEU A 543 -2.48 -14.58 -20.15
C LEU A 543 -2.56 -13.91 -18.77
N THR A 544 -3.38 -12.87 -18.63
CA THR A 544 -3.49 -12.06 -17.40
C THR A 544 -4.72 -12.40 -16.56
N GLY A 545 -5.70 -13.07 -17.17
CA GLY A 545 -7.01 -13.29 -16.57
C GLY A 545 -7.87 -12.03 -16.49
N ASP A 546 -7.57 -11.01 -17.30
CA ASP A 546 -8.41 -9.82 -17.43
C ASP A 546 -9.60 -10.13 -18.33
N GLU A 547 -10.77 -9.67 -17.90
CA GLU A 547 -12.05 -9.95 -18.56
C GLU A 547 -12.92 -8.71 -18.63
N GLU A 548 -13.71 -8.60 -19.69
CA GLU A 548 -14.71 -7.54 -19.87
C GLU A 548 -16.02 -8.19 -20.31
N ALA A 549 -17.12 -7.91 -19.62
CA ALA A 549 -18.42 -8.51 -19.93
C ALA A 549 -19.50 -7.44 -20.11
N ARG A 550 -20.25 -7.52 -21.21
CA ARG A 550 -21.37 -6.62 -21.50
C ARG A 550 -22.48 -6.79 -20.47
N VAL A 551 -22.92 -5.69 -19.89
CA VAL A 551 -23.97 -5.61 -18.88
C VAL A 551 -24.75 -4.30 -19.04
N ASP A 552 -25.83 -4.11 -18.29
CA ASP A 552 -26.50 -2.80 -18.23
C ASP A 552 -25.64 -1.76 -17.48
N ALA A 553 -25.95 -0.48 -17.69
CA ALA A 553 -25.20 0.64 -17.11
C ALA A 553 -25.10 0.58 -15.57
N ALA A 554 -26.16 0.14 -14.87
CA ALA A 554 -26.16 0.07 -13.41
C ALA A 554 -25.20 -1.04 -12.93
N ARG A 555 -25.26 -2.23 -13.53
CA ARG A 555 -24.33 -3.32 -13.24
C ARG A 555 -22.89 -3.00 -13.64
N ALA A 556 -22.66 -2.24 -14.71
CA ALA A 556 -21.34 -1.78 -15.12
C ALA A 556 -20.74 -0.84 -14.07
N CYS A 557 -21.47 0.21 -13.67
CA CYS A 557 -20.96 1.22 -12.75
C CYS A 557 -20.93 0.79 -11.27
N ALA A 558 -21.57 -0.34 -10.92
CA ALA A 558 -21.61 -0.83 -9.55
C ALA A 558 -20.20 -1.08 -8.98
N TRP A 559 -19.97 -0.68 -7.74
CA TRP A 559 -18.70 -0.93 -7.07
C TRP A 559 -18.45 -2.44 -6.88
N GLY A 560 -17.22 -2.86 -7.15
CA GLY A 560 -16.72 -4.18 -6.84
C GLY A 560 -15.41 -4.05 -6.08
N MET A 561 -15.29 -4.71 -4.94
CA MET A 561 -14.06 -4.69 -4.16
C MET A 561 -12.94 -5.36 -4.98
N PRO A 562 -11.79 -4.69 -5.19
CA PRO A 562 -10.63 -5.34 -5.80
C PRO A 562 -10.23 -6.59 -4.99
N GLY A 563 -9.80 -7.63 -5.70
CA GLY A 563 -9.14 -8.76 -5.05
C GLY A 563 -7.81 -8.35 -4.42
N PRO A 564 -7.24 -9.16 -3.52
CA PRO A 564 -5.91 -8.90 -2.97
C PRO A 564 -4.88 -8.78 -4.11
N VAL A 565 -3.93 -7.87 -3.94
CA VAL A 565 -2.76 -7.81 -4.82
C VAL A 565 -1.94 -9.06 -4.52
N LYS A 566 -1.68 -9.85 -5.55
CA LYS A 566 -0.76 -10.99 -5.45
C LYS A 566 0.64 -10.47 -5.17
N GLU A 567 1.26 -11.01 -4.13
CA GLU A 567 2.64 -10.76 -3.77
C GLU A 567 3.51 -11.97 -4.14
N THR A 568 4.76 -11.72 -4.50
CA THR A 568 5.75 -12.75 -4.80
C THR A 568 6.79 -12.79 -3.69
N TYR A 569 7.18 -13.98 -3.26
CA TYR A 569 8.13 -14.18 -2.16
C TYR A 569 9.33 -15.02 -2.59
N LEU A 570 10.44 -14.84 -1.90
CA LEU A 570 11.48 -15.86 -1.78
C LEU A 570 10.99 -16.93 -0.78
N ASP A 571 11.32 -18.20 -1.01
CA ASP A 571 11.03 -19.29 -0.08
C ASP A 571 11.80 -19.16 1.26
N TYR A 572 12.85 -18.35 1.29
CA TYR A 572 13.61 -18.00 2.49
C TYR A 572 13.87 -16.49 2.59
N PRO A 573 13.86 -15.93 3.82
CA PRO A 573 14.14 -14.53 4.03
C PRO A 573 15.62 -14.21 3.79
N VAL A 574 15.89 -12.94 3.42
CA VAL A 574 17.23 -12.40 3.24
C VAL A 574 17.37 -11.22 4.20
N PRO A 575 17.81 -11.42 5.47
CA PRO A 575 17.69 -10.41 6.52
C PRO A 575 18.40 -9.07 6.25
N ALA A 576 19.48 -9.10 5.46
CA ALA A 576 20.27 -7.93 5.11
C ALA A 576 20.48 -7.86 3.58
N PRO A 577 19.42 -7.55 2.79
CA PRO A 577 19.47 -7.58 1.33
C PRO A 577 20.53 -6.62 0.76
N ALA A 578 20.66 -5.43 1.38
CA ALA A 578 21.69 -4.42 1.10
C ALA A 578 23.14 -4.92 1.15
N LYS A 579 23.42 -6.03 1.85
CA LYS A 579 24.75 -6.62 1.98
C LYS A 579 25.01 -7.76 1.01
N VAL A 580 24.04 -8.11 0.18
CA VAL A 580 24.14 -9.27 -0.71
C VAL A 580 24.98 -8.90 -1.93
N GLU A 581 26.13 -9.56 -2.06
CA GLU A 581 27.07 -9.34 -3.17
C GLU A 581 26.77 -10.23 -4.37
N ARG A 582 26.19 -11.42 -4.11
CA ARG A 582 25.77 -12.37 -5.13
C ARG A 582 24.52 -13.11 -4.66
N LEU A 583 23.57 -13.28 -5.56
CA LEU A 583 22.29 -13.94 -5.36
C LEU A 583 22.03 -14.91 -6.51
N VAL A 584 21.59 -16.13 -6.21
CA VAL A 584 21.18 -17.11 -7.23
C VAL A 584 19.78 -17.60 -6.90
N LEU A 585 18.86 -17.45 -7.85
CA LEU A 585 17.46 -17.87 -7.74
C LEU A 585 17.15 -18.94 -8.78
N GLU A 586 16.37 -19.95 -8.41
CA GLU A 586 15.79 -20.91 -9.35
C GLU A 586 14.45 -20.36 -9.87
N LEU A 587 14.32 -20.25 -11.19
CA LEU A 587 13.13 -19.73 -11.85
C LEU A 587 12.18 -20.89 -12.21
N PRO A 588 10.85 -20.74 -12.01
CA PRO A 588 9.90 -21.82 -12.27
C PRO A 588 9.66 -22.10 -13.76
N SER A 589 10.08 -21.22 -14.68
CA SER A 589 9.96 -21.45 -16.13
C SER A 589 10.94 -20.62 -16.95
N HIS A 590 11.21 -21.07 -18.18
CA HIS A 590 11.98 -20.30 -19.17
C HIS A 590 11.31 -18.97 -19.56
N LEU A 591 9.98 -18.89 -19.49
CA LEU A 591 9.23 -17.67 -19.77
C LEU A 591 9.64 -16.53 -18.83
N LEU A 592 9.79 -16.82 -17.53
CA LEU A 592 10.29 -15.82 -16.57
C LEU A 592 11.74 -15.45 -16.86
N GLY A 593 12.55 -16.41 -17.30
CA GLY A 593 13.92 -16.17 -17.74
C GLY A 593 14.00 -15.16 -18.90
N SER A 594 13.08 -15.22 -19.86
CA SER A 594 13.05 -14.30 -21.00
C SER A 594 12.54 -12.90 -20.68
N LEU A 595 11.96 -12.68 -19.50
CA LEU A 595 11.53 -11.35 -19.04
C LEU A 595 12.67 -10.57 -18.38
N LEU A 596 13.78 -11.22 -18.04
CA LEU A 596 14.89 -10.63 -17.28
C LEU A 596 15.90 -9.97 -18.22
N VAL A 597 16.40 -8.80 -17.81
CA VAL A 597 17.54 -8.16 -18.48
C VAL A 597 18.77 -9.07 -18.37
N GLN A 598 19.60 -9.10 -19.41
CA GLN A 598 20.87 -9.83 -19.41
C GLN A 598 21.99 -8.80 -19.55
N ASP A 599 22.83 -8.66 -18.53
CA ASP A 599 23.92 -7.69 -18.50
C ASP A 599 25.10 -8.19 -17.64
N GLU A 600 26.00 -7.29 -17.23
CA GLU A 600 27.15 -7.65 -16.39
C GLU A 600 26.79 -7.94 -14.92
N ARG A 601 25.62 -7.49 -14.46
CA ARG A 601 25.12 -7.73 -13.10
C ARG A 601 24.27 -8.97 -13.02
N GLN A 602 23.51 -9.31 -14.06
CA GLN A 602 22.61 -10.45 -14.02
C GLN A 602 22.60 -11.28 -15.29
N GLN A 603 22.59 -12.61 -15.09
CA GLN A 603 22.56 -13.59 -16.16
C GLN A 603 21.58 -14.71 -15.84
N VAL A 604 20.81 -15.12 -16.84
CA VAL A 604 19.99 -16.34 -16.78
C VAL A 604 20.80 -17.48 -17.38
N VAL A 605 20.97 -18.55 -16.60
CA VAL A 605 21.76 -19.71 -16.96
C VAL A 605 20.91 -20.96 -16.83
N GLU A 606 20.95 -21.82 -17.83
CA GLU A 606 20.34 -23.15 -17.75
C GLU A 606 21.39 -24.14 -17.22
N GLY A 607 21.08 -24.77 -16.09
CA GLY A 607 21.92 -25.81 -15.51
C GLY A 607 21.83 -27.12 -16.29
N MET A 608 22.83 -27.99 -16.12
CA MET A 608 22.80 -29.35 -16.72
C MET A 608 21.64 -30.21 -16.21
N ASP A 609 21.01 -29.80 -15.11
CA ASP A 609 19.81 -30.39 -14.53
C ASP A 609 18.50 -29.90 -15.19
N GLY A 610 18.59 -29.10 -16.26
CA GLY A 610 17.45 -28.52 -16.97
C GLY A 610 16.75 -27.41 -16.20
N LYS A 611 17.32 -26.96 -15.07
CA LYS A 611 16.77 -25.87 -14.28
C LYS A 611 17.29 -24.53 -14.76
N VAL A 612 16.39 -23.56 -14.87
CA VAL A 612 16.74 -22.18 -15.18
C VAL A 612 17.05 -21.43 -13.90
N ARG A 613 18.22 -20.78 -13.85
CA ARG A 613 18.67 -20.00 -12.70
C ARG A 613 18.96 -18.57 -13.11
N LEU A 614 18.58 -17.62 -12.28
CA LEU A 614 19.03 -16.24 -12.35
C LEU A 614 20.20 -16.08 -11.39
N ALA A 615 21.37 -15.70 -11.89
CA ALA A 615 22.49 -15.25 -11.09
C ALA A 615 22.56 -13.72 -11.16
N VAL A 616 22.53 -13.05 -10.01
CA VAL A 616 22.71 -11.61 -9.85
C VAL A 616 23.97 -11.36 -9.03
N GLN A 617 24.77 -10.38 -9.41
CA GLN A 617 25.95 -9.94 -8.71
C GLN A 617 25.97 -8.42 -8.60
N ARG A 618 26.55 -7.92 -7.50
CA ARG A 618 26.86 -6.50 -7.33
C ARG A 618 27.88 -6.10 -8.39
N GLN A 619 27.69 -4.91 -8.98
CA GLN A 619 28.58 -4.39 -10.00
C GLN A 619 29.97 -4.10 -9.40
N GLU A 620 31.05 -4.42 -10.13
CA GLU A 620 32.40 -4.13 -9.68
C GLU A 620 32.67 -2.63 -9.59
N ASP A 621 33.36 -2.22 -8.53
CA ASP A 621 33.68 -0.83 -8.29
C ASP A 621 34.81 -0.32 -9.21
N ARG A 622 34.41 0.32 -10.33
CA ARG A 622 35.32 0.88 -11.36
C ARG A 622 35.26 2.41 -11.45
N HIS A 623 34.85 3.09 -10.38
CA HIS A 623 34.62 4.54 -10.38
C HIS A 623 35.84 5.40 -10.78
N ARG A 624 37.06 4.87 -10.64
CA ARG A 624 38.30 5.58 -11.02
C ARG A 624 38.46 5.79 -12.53
N ASP A 625 37.71 5.04 -13.33
CA ASP A 625 37.72 5.12 -14.79
C ASP A 625 36.61 6.05 -15.33
N ALA A 626 35.98 6.84 -14.46
CA ALA A 626 34.87 7.70 -14.83
C ALA A 626 35.26 8.74 -15.91
N VAL A 627 34.42 8.86 -16.93
CA VAL A 627 34.59 9.86 -17.98
C VAL A 627 34.31 11.27 -17.47
N ARG A 628 34.81 12.27 -18.20
CA ARG A 628 34.56 13.68 -17.87
C ARG A 628 33.42 14.29 -18.68
N LEU A 629 32.71 15.22 -18.07
CA LEU A 629 31.62 15.97 -18.69
C LEU A 629 32.12 17.04 -19.69
N PRO A 630 31.35 17.34 -20.75
CA PRO A 630 30.07 16.72 -21.12
C PRO A 630 30.26 15.39 -21.88
N ILE A 631 29.32 14.47 -21.71
CA ILE A 631 29.31 13.19 -22.43
C ILE A 631 28.47 13.35 -23.70
N LEU A 632 29.12 13.41 -24.86
CA LEU A 632 28.47 13.75 -26.14
C LEU A 632 28.50 12.60 -27.17
N LYS A 633 28.35 11.36 -26.70
CA LYS A 633 28.28 10.20 -27.60
C LYS A 633 26.93 10.13 -28.31
N PRO A 634 26.87 10.02 -29.66
CA PRO A 634 25.61 9.98 -30.41
C PRO A 634 24.64 8.90 -29.93
N GLU A 635 25.15 7.72 -29.59
CA GLU A 635 24.37 6.59 -29.08
C GLU A 635 23.74 6.82 -27.70
N LEU A 636 24.23 7.81 -26.95
CA LEU A 636 23.70 8.20 -25.63
C LEU A 636 22.76 9.41 -25.69
N ALA A 637 22.60 10.03 -26.86
CA ALA A 637 21.80 11.23 -27.02
C ALA A 637 20.34 11.09 -26.53
N PRO A 638 19.62 9.96 -26.74
CA PRO A 638 18.26 9.80 -26.21
C PRO A 638 18.20 9.93 -24.69
N PHE A 639 19.21 9.42 -23.98
CA PHE A 639 19.30 9.45 -22.53
C PHE A 639 19.76 10.80 -21.97
N LEU A 640 19.94 11.82 -22.82
CA LEU A 640 20.17 13.21 -22.44
C LEU A 640 18.93 14.09 -22.72
N GLN A 641 18.01 13.63 -23.57
CA GLN A 641 16.84 14.43 -23.96
C GLN A 641 15.79 14.50 -22.84
N PRO A 642 15.01 15.59 -22.77
CA PRO A 642 13.84 15.67 -21.91
C PRO A 642 12.70 14.78 -22.44
N SER A 643 11.80 14.40 -21.53
CA SER A 643 10.50 13.76 -21.82
C SER A 643 9.41 14.42 -20.96
N LEU A 644 8.13 14.03 -21.15
CA LEU A 644 7.03 14.55 -20.32
C LEU A 644 7.21 14.28 -18.81
N TYR A 645 7.85 13.16 -18.46
CA TYR A 645 8.12 12.82 -17.06
C TYR A 645 9.50 13.30 -16.60
N ILE A 646 10.50 13.31 -17.51
CA ILE A 646 11.87 13.76 -17.26
C ILE A 646 12.08 15.15 -17.87
N GLN A 647 11.67 16.19 -17.14
CA GLN A 647 11.68 17.57 -17.61
C GLN A 647 13.05 18.24 -17.36
N SER A 648 14.12 17.60 -17.85
CA SER A 648 15.51 18.06 -17.69
C SER A 648 15.81 19.40 -18.38
N ASP A 649 14.87 19.91 -19.17
CA ASP A 649 14.90 21.22 -19.81
C ASP A 649 14.20 22.33 -19.02
N ASP A 650 13.47 22.00 -17.94
CA ASP A 650 12.87 22.99 -17.04
C ASP A 650 13.98 23.92 -16.48
N PRO A 651 13.82 25.26 -16.57
CA PRO A 651 14.82 26.20 -16.10
C PRO A 651 15.25 25.98 -14.64
N ARG A 652 14.32 25.63 -13.76
CA ARG A 652 14.58 25.40 -12.33
C ARG A 652 15.45 24.16 -12.13
N ILE A 653 15.21 23.10 -12.92
CA ILE A 653 15.99 21.86 -12.87
C ILE A 653 17.39 22.09 -13.44
N ARG A 654 17.51 22.84 -14.54
CA ARG A 654 18.82 23.19 -15.11
C ARG A 654 19.67 24.03 -14.16
N GLU A 655 19.08 25.05 -13.56
CA GLU A 655 19.75 25.92 -12.58
C GLU A 655 20.24 25.10 -11.38
N LEU A 656 19.36 24.27 -10.80
CA LEU A 656 19.71 23.40 -9.69
C LEU A 656 20.81 22.39 -10.07
N ALA A 657 20.72 21.74 -11.22
CA ALA A 657 21.74 20.79 -11.67
C ALA A 657 23.12 21.46 -11.87
N ILE A 658 23.14 22.69 -12.40
CA ILE A 658 24.36 23.49 -12.56
C ILE A 658 24.94 23.87 -11.20
N GLU A 659 24.09 24.30 -10.25
CA GLU A 659 24.49 24.64 -8.88
C GLU A 659 25.14 23.44 -8.18
N LEU A 660 24.46 22.29 -8.17
CA LEU A 660 24.93 21.07 -7.50
C LEU A 660 26.22 20.51 -8.13
N ARG A 661 26.34 20.58 -9.46
CA ARG A 661 27.57 20.20 -10.16
C ARG A 661 28.73 21.14 -9.82
N GLY A 662 28.47 22.45 -9.79
CA GLY A 662 29.51 23.46 -9.66
C GLY A 662 30.57 23.36 -10.77
N GLN A 663 31.85 23.35 -10.38
CA GLN A 663 32.99 23.22 -11.30
C GLN A 663 33.44 21.76 -11.52
N GLU A 664 32.80 20.79 -10.87
CA GLU A 664 33.17 19.39 -11.00
C GLU A 664 32.91 18.88 -12.43
N ARG A 665 33.86 18.09 -12.95
CA ARG A 665 33.79 17.53 -14.30
C ARG A 665 33.92 16.01 -14.31
N ASP A 666 34.35 15.39 -13.23
CA ASP A 666 34.31 13.94 -13.08
C ASP A 666 32.85 13.48 -13.00
N ALA A 667 32.40 12.66 -13.95
CA ALA A 667 30.99 12.30 -14.04
C ALA A 667 30.51 11.53 -12.80
N TRP A 668 31.36 10.69 -12.20
CA TRP A 668 31.01 9.94 -11.00
C TRP A 668 30.88 10.84 -9.78
N GLN A 669 31.81 11.78 -9.59
CA GLN A 669 31.70 12.74 -8.49
C GLN A 669 30.45 13.62 -8.60
N VAL A 670 30.02 13.95 -9.81
CA VAL A 670 28.75 14.67 -10.02
C VAL A 670 27.56 13.78 -9.67
N VAL A 671 27.55 12.52 -10.12
CA VAL A 671 26.50 11.52 -9.77
C VAL A 671 26.33 11.43 -8.25
N LEU A 672 27.43 11.28 -7.50
CA LEU A 672 27.41 11.19 -6.03
C LEU A 672 26.77 12.42 -5.38
N ARG A 673 27.12 13.62 -5.86
CA ARG A 673 26.54 14.87 -5.33
C ARG A 673 25.04 14.98 -5.60
N LEU A 674 24.62 14.61 -6.82
CA LEU A 674 23.21 14.66 -7.20
C LEU A 674 22.38 13.64 -6.44
N GLN A 675 22.86 12.39 -6.35
CA GLN A 675 22.19 11.31 -5.61
C GLN A 675 22.05 11.69 -4.14
N ARG A 676 23.15 12.14 -3.51
CA ARG A 676 23.14 12.52 -2.10
C ARG A 676 22.19 13.68 -1.83
N TRP A 677 22.17 14.68 -2.71
CA TRP A 677 21.23 15.78 -2.59
C TRP A 677 19.78 15.33 -2.70
N VAL A 678 19.46 14.44 -3.65
CA VAL A 678 18.10 13.90 -3.79
C VAL A 678 17.70 13.13 -2.52
N TYR A 679 18.58 12.23 -2.05
CA TYR A 679 18.35 11.44 -0.84
C TYR A 679 18.12 12.30 0.41
N ASP A 680 18.99 13.29 0.66
CA ASP A 680 18.93 14.14 1.84
C ASP A 680 17.76 15.15 1.81
N ARG A 681 17.25 15.49 0.63
CA ARG A 681 16.24 16.56 0.46
C ARG A 681 14.83 16.06 0.23
N MET A 682 14.66 14.89 -0.39
CA MET A 682 13.35 14.31 -0.57
C MET A 682 12.87 13.67 0.73
N THR A 683 11.57 13.77 0.98
CA THR A 683 10.91 13.08 2.08
C THR A 683 10.35 11.75 1.56
N PRO A 684 10.66 10.60 2.18
CA PRO A 684 10.01 9.34 1.84
C PRO A 684 8.52 9.41 2.18
N GLY A 685 7.66 9.01 1.26
CA GLY A 685 6.23 8.93 1.50
C GLY A 685 5.55 8.02 0.50
N GLU A 686 4.47 7.37 0.93
CA GLU A 686 3.59 6.69 -0.02
C GLU A 686 2.99 7.73 -0.96
N THR A 687 3.04 7.44 -2.25
CA THR A 687 2.38 8.24 -3.28
C THR A 687 1.24 7.43 -3.87
N ALA A 688 0.25 8.16 -4.38
CA ALA A 688 -0.76 7.56 -5.21
C ALA A 688 -0.14 6.79 -6.38
N VAL A 689 -0.92 5.87 -6.95
CA VAL A 689 -0.52 5.08 -8.12
C VAL A 689 -0.61 5.91 -9.40
N ARG A 690 0.16 7.01 -9.43
CA ARG A 690 0.37 7.88 -10.60
C ARG A 690 1.85 8.21 -10.70
N PHE A 691 2.36 8.34 -11.92
CA PHE A 691 3.76 8.67 -12.16
C PHE A 691 3.93 10.20 -12.24
N LYS A 692 4.57 10.82 -11.24
CA LYS A 692 4.72 12.30 -11.20
C LYS A 692 5.75 12.81 -12.22
N SER A 693 5.52 14.01 -12.75
CA SER A 693 6.53 14.75 -13.55
C SER A 693 7.58 15.39 -12.66
N THR A 694 8.76 15.70 -13.21
CA THR A 694 9.84 16.40 -12.46
C THR A 694 9.36 17.69 -11.80
N ALA A 695 8.54 18.50 -12.48
CA ALA A 695 8.03 19.75 -11.93
C ALA A 695 7.13 19.55 -10.69
N GLU A 696 6.29 18.51 -10.70
CA GLU A 696 5.44 18.15 -9.55
C GLU A 696 6.32 17.68 -8.38
N ILE A 697 7.32 16.84 -8.67
CA ILE A 697 8.24 16.33 -7.64
C ILE A 697 9.05 17.46 -7.03
N LEU A 698 9.57 18.40 -7.82
CA LEU A 698 10.33 19.54 -7.31
C LEU A 698 9.46 20.48 -6.44
N ALA A 699 8.16 20.57 -6.71
CA ALA A 699 7.24 21.39 -5.91
C ALA A 699 6.88 20.73 -4.56
N GLU A 700 6.80 19.39 -4.52
CA GLU A 700 6.38 18.64 -3.34
C GLU A 700 7.55 18.12 -2.49
N MET A 701 8.69 17.82 -3.12
CA MET A 701 9.89 17.22 -2.53
C MET A 701 9.61 15.94 -1.74
N GLU A 702 8.71 15.10 -2.25
CA GLU A 702 8.23 13.90 -1.60
C GLU A 702 7.81 12.80 -2.58
N GLY A 703 8.17 11.55 -2.26
CA GLY A 703 7.59 10.39 -2.93
C GLY A 703 8.22 9.04 -2.58
N THR A 704 8.02 8.07 -3.48
CA THR A 704 8.53 6.70 -3.41
C THR A 704 9.77 6.54 -4.30
N CYS A 705 10.28 5.31 -4.45
CA CYS A 705 11.39 5.01 -5.35
C CYS A 705 11.21 5.57 -6.77
N SER A 706 9.96 5.70 -7.24
CA SER A 706 9.64 6.28 -8.55
C SER A 706 9.99 7.78 -8.62
N GLU A 707 9.51 8.58 -7.68
CA GLU A 707 9.75 10.04 -7.66
C GLU A 707 11.22 10.39 -7.42
N TYR A 708 11.90 9.65 -6.54
CA TYR A 708 13.34 9.80 -6.32
C TYR A 708 14.13 9.57 -7.61
N THR A 709 13.80 8.49 -8.32
CA THR A 709 14.43 8.14 -9.60
C THR A 709 14.15 9.17 -10.69
N VAL A 710 12.91 9.65 -10.82
CA VAL A 710 12.55 10.68 -11.81
C VAL A 710 13.33 11.98 -11.58
N LEU A 711 13.38 12.47 -10.33
CA LEU A 711 14.11 13.70 -10.01
C LEU A 711 15.61 13.53 -10.24
N PHE A 712 16.18 12.42 -9.79
CA PHE A 712 17.59 12.12 -9.96
C PHE A 712 18.00 12.04 -11.45
N ILE A 713 17.26 11.28 -12.27
CA ILE A 713 17.50 11.20 -13.72
C ILE A 713 17.40 12.60 -14.36
N SER A 714 16.41 13.40 -13.97
CA SER A 714 16.23 14.76 -14.50
C SER A 714 17.43 15.65 -14.22
N LEU A 715 17.97 15.61 -12.99
CA LEU A 715 19.17 16.33 -12.60
C LEU A 715 20.42 15.82 -13.33
N CYS A 716 20.58 14.50 -13.48
CA CYS A 716 21.68 13.91 -14.24
C CYS A 716 21.67 14.39 -15.70
N ARG A 717 20.52 14.27 -16.39
CA ARG A 717 20.39 14.73 -17.79
C ARG A 717 20.68 16.22 -17.93
N ALA A 718 20.17 17.05 -17.01
CA ALA A 718 20.44 18.49 -16.99
C ALA A 718 21.92 18.82 -16.71
N ALA A 719 22.61 18.01 -15.91
CA ALA A 719 24.05 18.14 -15.66
C ALA A 719 24.93 17.68 -16.84
N GLY A 720 24.34 17.01 -17.84
CA GLY A 720 25.03 16.46 -19.01
C GLY A 720 25.46 14.98 -18.86
N ILE A 721 24.83 14.24 -17.94
CA ILE A 721 25.05 12.82 -17.68
C ILE A 721 23.88 12.03 -18.30
N PRO A 722 24.13 11.14 -19.27
CA PRO A 722 23.10 10.26 -19.81
C PRO A 722 22.55 9.35 -18.71
N ALA A 723 21.22 9.34 -18.54
CA ALA A 723 20.57 8.59 -17.47
C ALA A 723 19.25 7.96 -17.93
N ARG A 724 18.95 6.76 -17.45
CA ARG A 724 17.74 5.97 -17.76
C ARG A 724 17.20 5.29 -16.51
N ALA A 725 15.94 4.86 -16.55
CA ALA A 725 15.31 4.16 -15.44
C ALA A 725 15.39 2.65 -15.60
N CYS A 726 15.44 1.97 -14.46
CA CYS A 726 15.42 0.53 -14.32
C CYS A 726 14.18 0.16 -13.50
N ALA A 727 13.36 -0.76 -13.98
CA ALA A 727 12.26 -1.32 -13.21
C ALA A 727 12.53 -2.80 -12.92
N GLY A 728 12.18 -3.21 -11.72
CA GLY A 728 12.56 -4.51 -11.21
C GLY A 728 11.88 -4.87 -9.90
N LEU A 729 12.50 -5.79 -9.18
CA LEU A 729 12.09 -6.25 -7.86
C LEU A 729 13.26 -6.12 -6.89
N VAL A 730 12.97 -5.78 -5.64
CA VAL A 730 13.95 -5.80 -4.55
C VAL A 730 13.47 -6.76 -3.47
N ALA A 731 14.35 -7.65 -3.02
CA ALA A 731 14.04 -8.51 -1.88
C ALA A 731 14.07 -7.71 -0.58
N SER A 732 12.95 -7.75 0.15
CA SER A 732 12.86 -7.23 1.50
C SER A 732 13.47 -8.21 2.53
N PRO A 733 13.72 -7.77 3.78
CA PRO A 733 14.22 -8.64 4.85
C PRO A 733 13.36 -9.88 5.11
N SER A 734 12.06 -9.83 4.83
CA SER A 734 11.13 -10.96 4.98
C SER A 734 11.15 -11.93 3.79
N GLY A 735 11.86 -11.59 2.71
CA GLY A 735 11.86 -12.33 1.45
C GLY A 735 10.77 -11.89 0.48
N ALA A 736 9.90 -10.92 0.81
CA ALA A 736 8.95 -10.38 -0.17
C ALA A 736 9.69 -9.64 -1.29
N LEU A 737 9.31 -9.88 -2.55
CA LEU A 737 9.84 -9.19 -3.72
C LEU A 737 8.98 -7.97 -4.04
N ILE A 738 9.50 -6.79 -3.76
CA ILE A 738 8.78 -5.52 -3.87
C ILE A 738 9.10 -4.88 -5.22
N PRO A 739 8.10 -4.49 -6.03
CA PRO A 739 8.31 -3.69 -7.23
C PRO A 739 9.07 -2.41 -6.91
N HIS A 740 10.13 -2.16 -7.67
CA HIS A 740 11.05 -1.06 -7.39
C HIS A 740 11.53 -0.38 -8.67
N LEU A 741 11.82 0.92 -8.56
CA LEU A 741 12.34 1.73 -9.65
C LEU A 741 13.61 2.45 -9.19
N TRP A 742 14.71 2.25 -9.92
CA TRP A 742 15.99 2.93 -9.69
C TRP A 742 16.57 3.47 -11.01
N ALA A 743 17.77 4.04 -10.98
CA ALA A 743 18.39 4.66 -12.14
C ALA A 743 19.64 3.92 -12.62
N GLU A 744 19.95 4.08 -13.91
CA GLU A 744 21.26 3.83 -14.48
C GLU A 744 21.82 5.11 -15.07
N VAL A 745 23.08 5.40 -14.76
CA VAL A 745 23.81 6.58 -15.22
C VAL A 745 25.05 6.17 -16.00
N TYR A 746 25.36 6.87 -17.08
CA TYR A 746 26.54 6.58 -17.88
C TYR A 746 27.74 7.39 -17.39
N VAL A 747 28.75 6.71 -16.86
CA VAL A 747 30.03 7.30 -16.40
C VAL A 747 31.24 6.78 -17.17
N GLY A 748 31.02 6.23 -18.37
CA GLY A 748 32.02 5.50 -19.17
C GLY A 748 31.56 4.06 -19.44
N TYR A 749 30.76 3.56 -18.51
CA TYR A 749 29.92 2.38 -18.56
C TYR A 749 28.59 2.74 -17.85
N TRP A 750 27.57 1.90 -17.96
CA TRP A 750 26.30 2.10 -17.26
C TRP A 750 26.47 1.63 -15.81
N MET A 751 26.26 2.52 -14.84
CA MET A 751 26.28 2.22 -13.43
C MET A 751 24.86 2.29 -12.87
N SER A 752 24.43 1.25 -12.17
CA SER A 752 23.16 1.27 -11.42
C SER A 752 23.31 2.08 -10.14
N VAL A 753 22.37 2.99 -9.89
CA VAL A 753 22.34 3.86 -8.72
C VAL A 753 20.91 3.92 -8.18
N ASP A 754 20.75 3.73 -6.88
CA ASP A 754 19.46 3.91 -6.22
C ASP A 754 19.44 5.26 -5.47
N PRO A 755 18.64 6.24 -5.93
CA PRO A 755 18.51 7.51 -5.22
C PRO A 755 17.58 7.45 -4.02
N SER A 756 16.74 6.42 -3.91
CA SER A 756 15.75 6.26 -2.84
C SER A 756 16.31 5.62 -1.57
N TRP A 757 17.34 4.79 -1.73
CA TRP A 757 18.13 4.24 -0.63
C TRP A 757 19.48 4.98 -0.58
N ASP A 758 20.18 4.99 0.56
CA ASP A 758 21.54 5.58 0.64
C ASP A 758 22.58 4.63 0.01
N GLU A 759 22.25 4.12 -1.19
CA GLU A 759 22.94 3.04 -1.89
C GLU A 759 23.39 3.52 -3.27
N ILE A 760 24.66 3.86 -3.35
CA ILE A 760 25.31 4.29 -4.58
C ILE A 760 25.72 3.09 -5.47
N GLU A 761 25.85 1.91 -4.85
CA GLU A 761 26.13 0.64 -5.53
C GLU A 761 25.03 -0.34 -5.21
N VAL A 762 24.19 -0.60 -6.21
CA VAL A 762 23.02 -1.47 -6.05
C VAL A 762 23.46 -2.92 -5.80
N ASP A 763 22.95 -3.51 -4.73
CA ASP A 763 23.23 -4.88 -4.29
C ASP A 763 22.70 -5.96 -5.27
N ALA A 764 22.97 -7.25 -4.99
CA ALA A 764 22.45 -8.35 -5.81
C ALA A 764 21.01 -8.79 -5.47
N ALA A 765 20.40 -8.22 -4.42
CA ALA A 765 18.99 -8.38 -4.09
C ALA A 765 18.05 -7.52 -4.96
N HIS A 766 18.60 -6.59 -5.75
CA HIS A 766 17.90 -5.86 -6.81
C HIS A 766 17.93 -6.65 -8.13
N ILE A 767 16.74 -7.09 -8.57
CA ILE A 767 16.54 -7.91 -9.77
C ILE A 767 15.95 -7.04 -10.87
N GLN A 768 16.68 -6.82 -11.95
CA GLN A 768 16.28 -5.97 -13.06
C GLN A 768 15.41 -6.72 -14.07
N LEU A 769 14.26 -6.14 -14.41
CA LEU A 769 13.32 -6.71 -15.39
C LEU A 769 13.26 -5.88 -16.66
N SER A 770 13.52 -4.57 -16.57
CA SER A 770 13.48 -3.69 -17.73
C SER A 770 14.27 -2.42 -17.52
N VAL A 771 14.61 -1.77 -18.64
CA VAL A 771 15.27 -0.46 -18.70
C VAL A 771 14.58 0.43 -19.73
N GLY A 772 14.49 1.73 -19.45
CA GLY A 772 13.78 2.65 -20.34
C GLY A 772 14.01 4.14 -20.05
N GLU A 773 13.54 4.98 -20.97
CA GLU A 773 13.78 6.42 -20.97
C GLU A 773 12.81 7.23 -20.07
N LEU A 774 11.78 6.57 -19.51
CA LEU A 774 10.61 7.19 -18.87
C LEU A 774 9.93 8.21 -19.77
N ALA A 775 9.39 7.72 -20.88
CA ALA A 775 8.52 8.48 -21.77
C ALA A 775 7.16 7.78 -21.90
N PRO A 776 6.06 8.50 -22.19
CA PRO A 776 4.73 7.89 -22.36
C PRO A 776 4.72 6.67 -23.29
N GLN A 777 5.50 6.72 -24.38
CA GLN A 777 5.59 5.68 -25.41
C GLN A 777 6.36 4.43 -24.95
N THR A 778 7.25 4.58 -23.97
CA THR A 778 8.12 3.50 -23.48
C THR A 778 7.73 2.97 -22.11
N LEU A 779 6.83 3.66 -21.40
CA LEU A 779 6.40 3.28 -20.04
C LEU A 779 5.79 1.87 -19.99
N GLY A 780 5.04 1.46 -21.01
CA GLY A 780 4.51 0.10 -21.11
C GLY A 780 5.62 -0.96 -21.17
N ARG A 781 6.69 -0.71 -21.95
CA ARG A 781 7.84 -1.64 -22.06
C ARG A 781 8.62 -1.73 -20.74
N LEU A 782 8.56 -0.69 -19.92
CA LEU A 782 9.16 -0.69 -18.59
C LEU A 782 8.31 -1.50 -17.61
N ASN A 783 6.99 -1.32 -17.58
CA ASN A 783 6.12 -1.91 -16.56
C ASN A 783 5.63 -3.33 -16.89
N SER A 784 5.45 -3.68 -18.17
CA SER A 784 4.89 -4.98 -18.57
C SER A 784 5.71 -6.19 -18.09
N PRO A 785 7.05 -6.20 -18.16
CA PRO A 785 7.85 -7.30 -17.62
C PRO A 785 7.65 -7.51 -16.12
N VAL A 786 7.54 -6.43 -15.34
CA VAL A 786 7.29 -6.50 -13.89
C VAL A 786 5.92 -7.12 -13.60
N GLY A 787 4.87 -6.65 -14.31
CA GLY A 787 3.52 -7.19 -14.16
C GLY A 787 3.44 -8.68 -14.50
N LEU A 788 4.02 -9.09 -15.65
CA LEU A 788 4.06 -10.50 -16.06
C LEU A 788 4.85 -11.36 -15.08
N PHE A 789 5.97 -10.86 -14.56
CA PHE A 789 6.77 -11.57 -13.57
C PHE A 789 5.94 -11.87 -12.31
N LEU A 790 5.25 -10.87 -11.77
CA LEU A 790 4.38 -11.03 -10.60
C LEU A 790 3.18 -11.96 -10.87
N ILE A 791 2.66 -11.97 -12.10
CA ILE A 791 1.57 -12.89 -12.49
C ILE A 791 2.04 -14.35 -12.47
N PHE A 792 3.23 -14.64 -13.00
CA PHE A 792 3.72 -16.01 -13.16
C PHE A 792 4.61 -16.52 -12.02
N ALA A 793 5.10 -15.64 -11.14
CA ALA A 793 5.88 -16.02 -9.96
C ALA A 793 5.05 -15.91 -8.68
N ASP A 794 4.82 -17.03 -8.00
CA ASP A 794 4.24 -17.06 -6.63
C ASP A 794 5.36 -17.01 -5.59
N THR A 795 6.25 -18.00 -5.65
CA THR A 795 7.41 -18.11 -4.77
C THR A 795 8.62 -18.50 -5.62
N LEU A 796 9.72 -17.77 -5.47
CA LEU A 796 10.99 -18.11 -6.07
C LEU A 796 11.86 -18.87 -5.07
N LYS A 797 12.55 -19.89 -5.55
CA LYS A 797 13.48 -20.66 -4.73
C LYS A 797 14.81 -19.95 -4.64
N LEU A 798 15.24 -19.63 -3.42
CA LEU A 798 16.55 -19.11 -3.12
C LEU A 798 17.58 -20.24 -3.20
N GLY A 799 18.41 -20.23 -4.23
CA GLY A 799 19.47 -21.21 -4.39
C GLY A 799 20.62 -20.94 -3.43
N GLU A 800 21.26 -19.78 -3.60
CA GLU A 800 22.36 -19.34 -2.74
C GLU A 800 22.48 -17.82 -2.73
N TYR A 801 23.09 -17.28 -1.67
CA TYR A 801 23.57 -15.90 -1.67
C TYR A 801 24.83 -15.72 -0.83
N PHE A 802 25.53 -14.61 -1.04
CA PHE A 802 26.78 -14.26 -0.37
C PHE A 802 26.71 -12.88 0.27
N THR A 803 27.24 -12.79 1.49
CA THR A 803 27.49 -11.52 2.20
C THR A 803 28.93 -11.55 2.71
N GLY A 804 29.87 -10.93 1.99
CA GLY A 804 31.30 -11.14 2.22
C GLY A 804 31.70 -12.61 2.11
N GLU A 805 32.38 -13.15 3.13
CA GLU A 805 32.80 -14.56 3.16
C GLU A 805 31.67 -15.53 3.53
N ALA A 806 30.55 -15.04 4.06
CA ALA A 806 29.44 -15.89 4.46
C ALA A 806 28.61 -16.33 3.25
N ARG A 807 28.44 -17.64 3.10
CA ARG A 807 27.60 -18.26 2.08
C ARG A 807 26.33 -18.82 2.70
N PHE A 808 25.20 -18.44 2.14
CA PHE A 808 23.91 -19.03 2.44
C PHE A 808 23.49 -19.99 1.34
N LEU A 809 22.92 -21.13 1.72
CA LEU A 809 22.36 -22.12 0.80
C LEU A 809 20.91 -22.44 1.20
N GLY A 810 19.96 -22.27 0.29
CA GLY A 810 18.55 -22.60 0.55
C GLY A 810 18.33 -24.10 0.79
N GLU A 811 19.09 -24.96 0.11
CA GLU A 811 19.08 -26.41 0.34
C GLU A 811 19.49 -26.76 1.78
N ALA A 812 20.50 -26.07 2.32
CA ALA A 812 20.95 -26.30 3.69
C ALA A 812 19.87 -25.91 4.71
N GLU A 813 19.12 -24.83 4.48
CA GLU A 813 17.97 -24.47 5.31
C GLU A 813 16.85 -25.51 5.25
N GLY A 814 16.52 -26.00 4.05
CA GLY A 814 15.51 -27.03 3.87
C GLY A 814 15.83 -28.31 4.63
N LEU A 815 17.09 -28.76 4.57
CA LEU A 815 17.58 -29.90 5.34
C LEU A 815 17.57 -29.62 6.83
N PHE A 816 17.97 -28.42 7.25
CA PHE A 816 18.07 -28.04 8.66
C PHE A 816 16.69 -27.99 9.32
N ALA A 817 15.69 -27.43 8.65
CA ALA A 817 14.31 -27.40 9.12
C ALA A 817 13.72 -28.82 9.27
N GLN A 818 13.99 -29.71 8.31
CA GLN A 818 13.58 -31.11 8.38
C GLN A 818 14.27 -31.85 9.53
N ALA A 819 15.57 -31.61 9.74
CA ALA A 819 16.33 -32.20 10.84
C ALA A 819 15.76 -31.78 12.19
N GLY A 820 15.46 -30.48 12.38
CA GLY A 820 14.82 -29.99 13.60
C GLY A 820 13.36 -30.46 13.79
N GLN A 821 12.64 -30.79 12.72
CA GLN A 821 11.35 -31.48 12.83
C GLN A 821 11.52 -32.93 13.27
N ALA A 822 12.50 -33.64 12.70
CA ALA A 822 12.85 -35.00 13.09
C ALA A 822 13.26 -35.09 14.57
N GLU A 823 14.08 -34.16 15.08
CA GLU A 823 14.40 -34.03 16.51
C GLU A 823 13.14 -33.88 17.38
N ARG A 824 12.19 -33.03 16.97
CA ARG A 824 10.96 -32.76 17.73
C ARG A 824 10.03 -33.97 17.82
N ILE A 825 10.07 -34.87 16.85
CA ILE A 825 9.31 -36.13 16.87
C ILE A 825 10.18 -37.31 17.35
N SER A 826 11.38 -37.04 17.88
CA SER A 826 12.35 -38.04 18.36
C SER A 826 12.75 -39.07 17.30
N ALA A 827 12.78 -38.66 16.04
CA ALA A 827 13.29 -39.45 14.92
C ALA A 827 14.80 -39.20 14.74
N ASP A 828 15.59 -39.55 15.76
CA ASP A 828 16.99 -39.13 15.88
C ASP A 828 17.86 -39.60 14.71
N THR A 829 17.69 -40.83 14.23
CA THR A 829 18.44 -41.35 13.06
C THR A 829 18.23 -40.47 11.82
N LEU A 830 16.97 -40.09 11.54
CA LEU A 830 16.64 -39.23 10.42
C LEU A 830 17.22 -37.83 10.60
N ALA A 831 17.17 -37.27 11.82
CA ALA A 831 17.77 -35.98 12.12
C ALA A 831 19.29 -35.98 11.85
N GLN A 832 20.00 -37.03 12.29
CA GLN A 832 21.43 -37.18 12.06
C GLN A 832 21.78 -37.34 10.57
N GLU A 833 21.01 -38.14 9.82
CA GLU A 833 21.18 -38.27 8.37
C GLU A 833 21.01 -36.93 7.64
N LEU A 834 20.02 -36.12 8.06
CA LEU A 834 19.77 -34.80 7.48
C LEU A 834 20.87 -33.79 7.83
N TYR A 835 21.36 -33.76 9.07
CA TYR A 835 22.52 -32.93 9.42
C TYR A 835 23.78 -33.38 8.68
N GLN A 836 23.97 -34.68 8.48
CA GLN A 836 25.10 -35.20 7.72
C GLN A 836 25.06 -34.72 6.27
N GLN A 837 23.87 -34.71 5.64
CA GLN A 837 23.69 -34.14 4.31
C GLN A 837 24.11 -32.66 4.26
N ILE A 838 23.77 -31.85 5.27
CA ILE A 838 24.20 -30.45 5.36
C ILE A 838 25.72 -30.33 5.41
N THR A 839 26.40 -31.18 6.17
CA THR A 839 27.86 -31.17 6.28
C THR A 839 28.59 -31.69 5.02
N HIS A 840 27.88 -32.37 4.11
CA HIS A 840 28.40 -32.74 2.79
C HIS A 840 28.25 -31.64 1.74
N LEU A 841 27.42 -30.62 2.00
CA LEU A 841 27.36 -29.43 1.16
C LEU A 841 28.64 -28.57 1.36
N PRO A 842 29.00 -27.72 0.39
CA PRO A 842 30.02 -26.70 0.62
C PRO A 842 29.73 -25.89 1.87
N TRP A 843 30.79 -25.43 2.56
CA TRP A 843 30.65 -24.67 3.80
C TRP A 843 29.65 -23.52 3.63
N ASN A 844 28.65 -23.50 4.51
CA ASN A 844 27.52 -22.60 4.50
C ASN A 844 27.11 -22.22 5.93
N HIS A 845 26.15 -21.30 6.04
CA HIS A 845 25.69 -20.75 7.31
C HIS A 845 25.08 -21.78 8.28
N ARG A 846 24.69 -22.97 7.83
CA ARG A 846 24.22 -24.08 8.70
C ARG A 846 25.26 -25.14 8.98
N THR A 847 26.43 -25.12 8.34
CA THR A 847 27.43 -26.18 8.48
C THR A 847 27.94 -26.31 9.92
N ALA A 848 28.26 -25.19 10.57
CA ALA A 848 28.73 -25.20 11.96
C ALA A 848 27.67 -25.78 12.93
N GLU A 849 26.43 -25.31 12.82
CA GLU A 849 25.35 -25.80 13.69
C GLU A 849 25.04 -27.29 13.43
N ALA A 850 25.10 -27.75 12.18
CA ALA A 850 24.92 -29.16 11.84
C ALA A 850 26.01 -30.04 12.47
N TYR A 851 27.29 -29.63 12.41
CA TYR A 851 28.38 -30.34 13.09
C TYR A 851 28.19 -30.34 14.62
N LEU A 852 27.75 -29.22 15.19
CA LEU A 852 27.50 -29.08 16.62
C LEU A 852 26.38 -30.04 17.09
N ARG A 853 25.26 -30.10 16.37
CA ARG A 853 24.11 -30.97 16.66
C ARG A 853 24.51 -32.44 16.57
N GLN A 854 25.23 -32.83 15.51
CA GLN A 854 25.74 -34.19 15.36
C GLN A 854 26.73 -34.56 16.47
N GLY A 855 27.69 -33.69 16.76
CA GLY A 855 28.71 -33.91 17.79
C GLY A 855 28.07 -34.07 19.17
N ARG A 856 27.09 -33.23 19.53
CA ARG A 856 26.35 -33.34 20.80
C ARG A 856 25.59 -34.64 20.89
N PHE A 857 24.94 -35.09 19.81
CA PHE A 857 24.25 -36.37 19.77
C PHE A 857 25.22 -37.54 19.99
N GLN A 858 26.35 -37.60 19.27
CA GLN A 858 27.34 -38.66 19.45
C GLN A 858 27.92 -38.68 20.86
N LEU A 859 28.15 -37.51 21.45
CA LEU A 859 28.61 -37.38 22.83
C LEU A 859 27.59 -37.97 23.82
N GLN A 860 26.30 -37.69 23.62
CA GLN A 860 25.21 -38.23 24.43
C GLN A 860 25.06 -39.75 24.30
N GLN A 861 25.31 -40.32 23.11
CA GLN A 861 25.29 -41.77 22.87
C GLN A 861 26.53 -42.49 23.41
N GLY A 862 27.52 -41.75 23.94
CA GLY A 862 28.74 -42.35 24.49
C GLY A 862 29.79 -42.66 23.43
N HIS A 863 29.80 -41.96 22.30
CA HIS A 863 30.78 -42.08 21.23
C HIS A 863 31.74 -40.87 21.16
N PRO A 864 32.61 -40.67 22.17
CA PRO A 864 33.40 -39.44 22.28
C PRO A 864 34.44 -39.27 21.16
N ALA A 865 34.92 -40.37 20.54
CA ALA A 865 35.87 -40.29 19.42
C ALA A 865 35.23 -39.71 18.16
N GLU A 866 33.98 -40.09 17.85
CA GLU A 866 33.21 -39.56 16.72
C GLU A 866 32.81 -38.11 16.98
N ALA A 867 32.35 -37.81 18.20
CA ALA A 867 32.08 -36.43 18.63
C ALA A 867 33.32 -35.52 18.50
N ALA A 868 34.51 -36.01 18.87
CA ALA A 868 35.76 -35.26 18.73
C ALA A 868 36.06 -34.88 17.27
N GLN A 869 35.84 -35.81 16.33
CA GLN A 869 36.07 -35.56 14.90
C GLN A 869 35.14 -34.47 14.37
N LEU A 870 33.87 -34.49 14.78
CA LEU A 870 32.87 -33.49 14.38
C LEU A 870 33.19 -32.10 14.95
N PHE A 871 33.47 -32.00 16.25
CA PHE A 871 33.80 -30.71 16.87
C PHE A 871 35.13 -30.12 16.36
N SER A 872 36.07 -30.98 15.93
CA SER A 872 37.34 -30.51 15.34
C SER A 872 37.13 -29.76 14.02
N GLN A 873 36.04 -30.03 13.28
CA GLN A 873 35.72 -29.29 12.05
C GLN A 873 35.36 -27.82 12.34
N LEU A 874 34.92 -27.50 13.55
CA LEU A 874 34.54 -26.15 13.94
C LEU A 874 35.76 -25.24 14.23
N LEU A 875 36.92 -25.82 14.54
CA LEU A 875 38.12 -25.07 14.96
C LEU A 875 38.76 -24.23 13.86
N ILE A 876 38.45 -24.52 12.59
CA ILE A 876 39.05 -23.85 11.43
C ILE A 876 38.12 -22.76 10.85
N GLN A 877 37.11 -22.36 11.60
CA GLN A 877 36.00 -21.52 11.15
C GLN A 877 35.88 -20.30 12.06
N GLY A 878 35.03 -19.33 11.71
CA GLY A 878 34.93 -18.04 12.40
C GLY A 878 34.80 -18.11 13.93
N GLU A 879 34.86 -16.95 14.60
CA GLU A 879 35.05 -16.87 16.05
C GLU A 879 34.05 -17.67 16.90
N ASP A 880 32.75 -17.65 16.55
CA ASP A 880 31.70 -18.38 17.30
C ASP A 880 31.81 -19.92 17.12
N PRO A 881 31.83 -20.48 15.89
CA PRO A 881 32.10 -21.91 15.69
C PRO A 881 33.37 -22.40 16.38
N GLU A 882 34.45 -21.62 16.33
CA GLU A 882 35.71 -21.99 16.98
C GLU A 882 35.55 -22.09 18.51
N ALA A 883 34.94 -21.08 19.14
CA ALA A 883 34.68 -21.09 20.58
C ALA A 883 33.83 -22.30 20.99
N GLN A 884 32.76 -22.60 20.25
CA GLN A 884 31.92 -23.78 20.48
C GLN A 884 32.72 -25.08 20.31
N GLY A 885 33.55 -25.19 19.27
CA GLY A 885 34.41 -26.34 19.03
C GLY A 885 35.37 -26.62 20.18
N ILE A 886 36.06 -25.58 20.69
CA ILE A 886 36.98 -25.69 21.83
C ILE A 886 36.21 -26.16 23.08
N PHE A 887 35.04 -25.58 23.36
CA PHE A 887 34.21 -25.93 24.51
C PHE A 887 33.80 -27.40 24.48
N TYR A 888 33.24 -27.87 23.37
CA TYR A 888 32.74 -29.24 23.27
C TYR A 888 33.86 -30.29 23.18
N LEU A 889 35.04 -29.94 22.64
CA LEU A 889 36.22 -30.80 22.74
C LEU A 889 36.71 -30.94 24.18
N ALA A 890 36.54 -29.93 25.04
CA ALA A 890 36.80 -30.09 26.47
C ALA A 890 35.82 -31.09 27.11
N ARG A 891 34.53 -31.03 26.74
CA ARG A 891 33.50 -31.98 27.21
C ARG A 891 33.77 -33.42 26.76
N VAL A 892 34.26 -33.60 25.54
CA VAL A 892 34.76 -34.91 25.05
C VAL A 892 35.89 -35.42 25.95
N ALA A 893 36.87 -34.59 26.26
CA ALA A 893 38.02 -34.97 27.11
C ALA A 893 37.56 -35.37 28.52
N GLU A 894 36.61 -34.63 29.12
CA GLU A 894 36.02 -34.99 30.42
C GLU A 894 35.33 -36.37 30.37
N GLN A 895 34.54 -36.67 29.34
CA GLN A 895 33.86 -37.97 29.21
C GLN A 895 34.85 -39.13 29.00
N GLN A 896 36.01 -38.86 28.40
CA GLN A 896 37.10 -39.82 28.25
C GLN A 896 37.98 -39.95 29.51
N GLY A 897 37.73 -39.14 30.55
CA GLY A 897 38.53 -39.11 31.78
C GLY A 897 39.84 -38.32 31.67
N ASP A 898 40.06 -37.58 30.58
CA ASP A 898 41.22 -36.69 30.39
C ASP A 898 40.93 -35.29 30.96
N ASN A 899 40.88 -35.20 32.28
CA ASN A 899 40.64 -33.94 32.99
C ASN A 899 41.73 -32.89 32.70
N LYS A 900 42.97 -33.31 32.40
CA LYS A 900 44.04 -32.37 32.06
C LYS A 900 43.79 -31.72 30.69
N GLY A 901 43.48 -32.53 29.69
CA GLY A 901 43.12 -32.05 28.35
C GLY A 901 41.84 -31.22 28.32
N ALA A 902 40.89 -31.47 29.22
CA ALA A 902 39.70 -30.63 29.40
C ALA A 902 40.06 -29.24 29.94
N VAL A 903 40.86 -29.17 31.01
CA VAL A 903 41.30 -27.90 31.61
C VAL A 903 42.09 -27.05 30.62
N GLU A 904 42.98 -27.65 29.82
CA GLU A 904 43.75 -26.92 28.81
C GLU A 904 42.85 -26.25 27.76
N ARG A 905 41.85 -26.97 27.25
CA ARG A 905 40.91 -26.45 26.25
C ARG A 905 40.00 -25.36 26.81
N LEU A 906 39.47 -25.53 28.02
CA LEU A 906 38.63 -24.49 28.64
C LEU A 906 39.45 -23.21 28.91
N LYS A 907 40.71 -23.33 29.34
CA LYS A 907 41.61 -22.17 29.46
C LYS A 907 41.89 -21.52 28.11
N GLN A 908 42.08 -22.30 27.06
CA GLN A 908 42.27 -21.80 25.70
C GLN A 908 41.04 -21.00 25.23
N LEU A 909 39.82 -21.50 25.47
CA LEU A 909 38.59 -20.79 25.12
C LEU A 909 38.52 -19.43 25.80
N VAL A 910 38.69 -19.38 27.12
CA VAL A 910 38.59 -18.13 27.89
C VAL A 910 39.71 -17.14 27.53
N ALA A 911 40.87 -17.64 27.11
CA ALA A 911 41.99 -16.79 26.68
C ALA A 911 41.77 -16.21 25.27
N LYS A 912 41.22 -17.02 24.35
CA LYS A 912 41.05 -16.64 22.94
C LYS A 912 39.75 -15.88 22.68
N HIS A 913 38.69 -16.23 23.39
CA HIS A 913 37.35 -15.66 23.23
C HIS A 913 36.77 -15.20 24.59
N PRO A 914 37.38 -14.21 25.25
CA PRO A 914 36.96 -13.75 26.59
C PRO A 914 35.53 -13.17 26.59
N ASP A 915 35.09 -12.54 25.51
CA ASP A 915 33.77 -11.90 25.46
C ASP A 915 32.65 -12.82 24.95
N HIS A 916 32.94 -14.09 24.69
CA HIS A 916 31.97 -15.06 24.18
C HIS A 916 31.00 -15.54 25.25
N GLU A 917 29.77 -15.88 24.86
CA GLU A 917 28.73 -16.42 25.76
C GLU A 917 29.08 -17.77 26.42
N LEU A 918 30.17 -18.43 26.00
CA LEU A 918 30.63 -19.70 26.57
C LEU A 918 31.82 -19.50 27.52
N ALA A 919 32.34 -18.27 27.64
CA ALA A 919 33.51 -17.98 28.45
C ALA A 919 33.20 -18.12 29.95
N ASP A 920 32.02 -17.71 30.39
CA ASP A 920 31.58 -17.88 31.77
C ASP A 920 31.24 -19.36 32.07
N GLU A 921 30.60 -20.08 31.14
CA GLU A 921 30.36 -21.52 31.29
C GLU A 921 31.67 -22.29 31.37
N ALA A 922 32.67 -21.93 30.56
CA ALA A 922 34.01 -22.50 30.62
C ALA A 922 34.72 -22.22 31.94
N LEU A 923 34.61 -21.00 32.48
CA LEU A 923 35.14 -20.65 33.80
C LEU A 923 34.43 -21.41 34.92
N GLY A 924 33.11 -21.61 34.83
CA GLY A 924 32.33 -22.41 35.77
C GLY A 924 32.82 -23.85 35.81
N ARG A 925 32.98 -24.48 34.64
CA ARG A 925 33.53 -25.83 34.51
C ARG A 925 34.98 -25.95 34.99
N LEU A 926 35.81 -24.94 34.73
CA LEU A 926 37.18 -24.88 35.27
C LEU A 926 37.20 -24.85 36.80
N ALA A 927 36.27 -24.12 37.43
CA ALA A 927 36.13 -24.06 38.87
C ALA A 927 35.75 -25.43 39.46
N GLU A 928 34.75 -26.10 38.87
CA GLU A 928 34.32 -27.45 39.29
C GLU A 928 35.43 -28.49 39.16
N LEU A 929 36.14 -28.52 38.03
CA LEU A 929 37.29 -29.42 37.83
C LEU A 929 38.43 -29.12 38.81
N GLY A 930 38.64 -27.83 39.13
CA GLY A 930 39.60 -27.40 40.15
C GLY A 930 39.24 -27.89 41.56
N GLU A 931 37.96 -27.81 41.94
CA GLU A 931 37.50 -28.33 43.24
C GLU A 931 37.73 -29.84 43.34
N GLN A 932 37.48 -30.59 42.26
CA GLN A 932 37.70 -32.04 42.23
C GLN A 932 39.19 -32.44 42.28
N ALA A 933 40.08 -31.63 41.70
CA ALA A 933 41.51 -31.95 41.60
C ALA A 933 42.33 -31.51 42.82
N GLY A 934 41.95 -30.41 43.48
CA GLY A 934 42.72 -29.85 44.60
C GLY A 934 41.93 -28.96 45.55
N GLY A 935 40.60 -29.08 45.56
CA GLY A 935 39.72 -28.32 46.44
C GLY A 935 39.71 -26.82 46.13
N CYS A 936 39.26 -26.04 47.11
CA CYS A 936 39.05 -24.60 46.98
C CYS A 936 40.27 -23.82 46.45
N ALA A 937 41.49 -24.22 46.81
CA ALA A 937 42.71 -23.53 46.37
C ALA A 937 42.90 -23.52 44.84
N GLN A 938 42.46 -24.58 44.15
CA GLN A 938 42.58 -24.67 42.68
C GLN A 938 41.37 -24.04 41.95
N ALA A 939 40.22 -23.95 42.60
CA ALA A 939 38.99 -23.39 42.02
C ALA A 939 38.87 -21.86 42.21
N LEU A 940 39.48 -21.31 43.28
CA LEU A 940 39.35 -19.91 43.69
C LEU A 940 39.60 -18.89 42.58
N PRO A 941 40.65 -19.02 41.74
CA PRO A 941 40.94 -18.02 40.70
C PRO A 941 39.81 -17.90 39.66
N TYR A 942 39.11 -19.00 39.36
CA TYR A 942 38.03 -19.00 38.37
C TYR A 942 36.74 -18.44 38.96
N TYR A 943 36.41 -18.76 40.22
CA TYR A 943 35.26 -18.17 40.90
C TYR A 943 35.40 -16.66 41.12
N GLN A 944 36.61 -16.17 41.42
CA GLN A 944 36.88 -14.73 41.52
C GLN A 944 36.60 -14.05 40.18
N ARG A 945 37.17 -14.59 39.10
CA ARG A 945 36.96 -14.08 37.75
C ARG A 945 35.49 -14.11 37.31
N LEU A 946 34.75 -15.17 37.61
CA LEU A 946 33.30 -15.26 37.37
C LEU A 946 32.51 -14.16 38.10
N SER A 947 32.86 -13.88 39.35
CA SER A 947 32.17 -12.85 40.14
C SER A 947 32.51 -11.43 39.69
N GLU A 948 33.71 -11.20 39.17
CA GLU A 948 34.23 -9.90 38.76
C GLU A 948 33.87 -9.56 37.31
N ASP A 949 34.21 -10.44 36.38
CA ASP A 949 34.08 -10.21 34.93
C ASP A 949 32.67 -10.54 34.41
N TYR A 950 31.95 -11.48 35.05
CA TYR A 950 30.64 -11.98 34.58
C TYR A 950 29.54 -11.85 35.64
N SER A 951 29.51 -10.72 36.35
CA SER A 951 28.66 -10.51 37.53
C SER A 951 27.14 -10.70 37.36
N LEU A 952 26.66 -10.78 36.12
CA LEU A 952 25.25 -10.98 35.75
C LEU A 952 24.91 -12.41 35.27
N SER A 953 25.89 -13.32 35.16
CA SER A 953 25.64 -14.68 34.68
C SER A 953 25.07 -15.60 35.77
N GLY A 954 24.47 -16.73 35.35
CA GLY A 954 24.01 -17.76 36.28
C GLY A 954 25.13 -18.33 37.15
N TRP A 955 26.35 -18.37 36.61
CA TRP A 955 27.55 -18.80 37.32
C TRP A 955 28.04 -17.80 38.37
N ALA A 956 27.73 -16.51 38.25
CA ALA A 956 28.13 -15.51 39.25
C ALA A 956 27.52 -15.78 40.63
N LEU A 957 26.28 -16.29 40.68
CA LEU A 957 25.63 -16.67 41.94
C LEU A 957 26.30 -17.90 42.57
N VAL A 958 26.60 -18.91 41.75
CA VAL A 958 27.32 -20.12 42.15
C VAL A 958 28.70 -19.74 42.68
N ALA A 959 29.40 -18.85 41.96
CA ALA A 959 30.73 -18.37 42.32
C ALA A 959 30.74 -17.61 43.66
N ARG A 960 29.79 -16.71 43.91
CA ARG A 960 29.71 -16.00 45.21
C ARG A 960 29.50 -16.95 46.37
N SER A 961 28.59 -17.92 46.22
CA SER A 961 28.36 -18.94 47.24
C SER A 961 29.59 -19.83 47.45
N ALA A 962 30.27 -20.22 46.36
CA ALA A 962 31.49 -21.03 46.44
C ALA A 962 32.66 -20.26 47.07
N LEU A 963 32.83 -18.97 46.77
CA LEU A 963 33.84 -18.11 47.38
C LEU A 963 33.63 -17.97 48.89
N GLU A 964 32.38 -17.86 49.36
CA GLU A 964 32.07 -17.86 50.79
C GLU A 964 32.36 -19.20 51.46
N ARG A 965 32.01 -20.33 50.82
CA ARG A 965 32.34 -21.67 51.30
C ARG A 965 33.86 -21.88 51.40
N CYS A 966 34.58 -21.52 50.35
CA CYS A 966 36.03 -21.65 50.30
C CYS A 966 36.75 -20.77 51.33
N ARG A 967 36.27 -19.54 51.59
CA ARG A 967 36.78 -18.68 52.66
C ARG A 967 36.57 -19.28 54.05
N LYS A 968 35.40 -19.89 54.31
CA LYS A 968 35.12 -20.57 55.59
C LYS A 968 35.98 -21.83 55.79
N GLN A 969 36.31 -22.51 54.70
CA GLN A 969 37.18 -23.69 54.72
C GLN A 969 38.65 -23.31 55.00
N GLU A 970 39.15 -22.20 54.45
CA GLU A 970 40.48 -21.66 54.77
C GLU A 970 40.58 -21.09 56.20
N ALA A 971 39.46 -20.59 56.76
CA ALA A 971 39.38 -20.10 58.14
C ALA A 971 39.23 -21.21 59.21
N GLY A 972 39.05 -22.47 58.81
CA GLY A 972 38.95 -23.62 59.73
C GLY A 972 37.61 -23.78 60.45
N GLU A 973 36.52 -23.20 59.93
CA GLU A 973 35.22 -23.08 60.62
C GLU A 973 34.15 -24.14 60.22
N MET A 974 34.50 -25.23 59.54
CA MET A 974 33.52 -26.28 59.17
C MET A 974 33.72 -27.61 59.92
N ASP A 975 32.75 -27.94 60.77
CA ASP A 975 32.58 -29.26 61.41
C ASP A 975 31.80 -30.21 60.48
N GLY A 976 32.10 -31.50 60.53
CA GLY A 976 31.90 -32.45 59.43
C GLY A 976 30.47 -32.91 59.09
N SER A 977 30.41 -33.46 57.86
CA SER A 977 29.40 -34.34 57.23
C SER A 977 28.40 -33.69 56.26
N PRO A 978 28.03 -34.44 55.17
CA PRO A 978 27.97 -33.93 53.79
C PRO A 978 26.70 -33.18 53.41
#